data_AF-A0A7K9QBW2-F1
#
_entry.id   AF-A0A7K9QBW2-F1
#
_cell.length_a   1.000
_cell.length_b   1.000
_cell.length_c   1.000
_cell.angle_alpha   90.00
_cell.angle_beta   90.00
_cell.angle_gamma   90.00
#
_symmetry.space_group_name_H-M   'P 1'
#
loop_
_entity.id
_entity.type
_entity.pdbx_description
1 polymer ?
#
loop_
_entity_poly.entity_id
_entity_poly.type
_entity_poly.pdbx_seq_one_letter_code
_entity_poly.pdbx_strand_id
1 'polypeptide(L)'
;MVRAFGSAFTLDLRLNHHLLASHYVERHVGAGSNGSHSTGAGEHCYYQGRLRGQPRSFAALSSCQGLRGVFSDGRATYLIEPQAGAERGQGLRPHIVQRIPSCPRLGCLFPALSQRVPGGIPKLRRRRQVRRAQHTVHSETKYIELAVVNDHQLFLQLRKSVVLTSNFAKSVVNLADMIYKEQLNTRIVLVAMETWAAEDRIRMGQDSLETLNEFVKYRREGLAEHSDTVHLFSGRTFQSSRSGTAFVGGICSPARAGGVNEYGNVAAMAVTLAQTLGQNVGMMWNKHRTAAGDCRCPDSWLGCIMEDTGYYLPRKFSRCSIDEYNQFLQDGGGSCLFNKPLKLLDPPECGNGFVEAGEECDCGSLAECARSGGNCCKKCTLTHDAMCSDGLCCKGCKYEPRGVSCREAVNECDIPETCTGDSSQCPPNLHKLDGYFCENEQGRCYGGRCKTRDRQCNALWGRSSAERFCYEKLNVEGTERGNCGREGPGWLQCNKQDVLCGFLLCANISGAPRLGELSGEIATTTFYHQNRYVDCRGGHVQLVDGSDLSYVEDGTPCGPGMLCLDRKCLPATAFNFSSCPGSWDGKICFDHGVCSNEGKCICRAEWTGKDCSVYDPIPEPKPTGETERYKGPSGTNIIIGSIAGAVLVAAIVLGGTGWGFK
;
A
#
# COMPACT_ATOMS: atom_id res chain seq x y z
N MET A 1 -25.26 20.68 -9.44
CA MET A 1 -25.83 20.26 -10.75
C MET A 1 -24.95 20.87 -11.84
N VAL A 2 -24.50 20.06 -12.80
CA VAL A 2 -23.66 20.50 -13.93
C VAL A 2 -24.48 20.36 -15.21
N ARG A 3 -24.60 21.44 -16.00
CA ARG A 3 -25.32 21.43 -17.28
C ARG A 3 -24.32 21.48 -18.42
N ALA A 4 -24.26 20.43 -19.23
CA ALA A 4 -23.34 20.33 -20.37
C ALA A 4 -23.90 19.36 -21.42
N PHE A 5 -23.57 19.59 -22.70
CA PHE A 5 -23.97 18.71 -23.81
C PHE A 5 -25.49 18.42 -23.87
N GLY A 6 -26.33 19.43 -23.59
CA GLY A 6 -27.79 19.28 -23.57
C GLY A 6 -28.35 18.44 -22.42
N SER A 7 -27.51 18.04 -21.46
CA SER A 7 -27.87 17.19 -20.32
C SER A 7 -27.62 17.91 -18.99
N ALA A 8 -28.37 17.53 -17.95
CA ALA A 8 -28.19 18.01 -16.58
C ALA A 8 -27.73 16.88 -15.67
N PHE A 9 -26.48 16.93 -15.23
CA PHE A 9 -25.87 15.95 -14.34
C PHE A 9 -26.02 16.40 -12.88
N THR A 10 -26.69 15.59 -12.06
CA THR A 10 -26.78 15.82 -10.61
C THR A 10 -25.77 14.93 -9.91
N LEU A 11 -24.77 15.54 -9.29
CA LEU A 11 -23.67 14.88 -8.61
C LEU A 11 -23.97 14.84 -7.11
N ASP A 12 -24.05 13.65 -6.55
CA ASP A 12 -24.16 13.45 -5.10
C ASP A 12 -22.73 13.26 -4.57
N LEU A 13 -22.14 14.34 -4.07
CA LEU A 13 -20.75 14.45 -3.64
C LEU A 13 -20.64 14.43 -2.12
N ARG A 14 -19.56 13.83 -1.61
CA ARG A 14 -19.15 13.86 -0.21
C ARG A 14 -17.69 14.26 -0.12
N LEU A 15 -17.33 15.00 0.93
CA LEU A 15 -15.94 15.38 1.16
C LEU A 15 -15.10 14.09 1.37
N ASN A 16 -13.94 14.00 0.74
CA ASN A 16 -13.05 12.85 0.86
C ASN A 16 -12.16 13.04 2.09
N HIS A 17 -12.71 12.70 3.25
CA HIS A 17 -12.03 12.78 4.54
C HIS A 17 -10.77 11.92 4.64
N HIS A 18 -10.60 10.91 3.78
CA HIS A 18 -9.44 10.03 3.81
C HIS A 18 -8.28 10.50 2.91
N LEU A 19 -8.40 11.66 2.25
CA LEU A 19 -7.37 12.08 1.30
C LEU A 19 -6.07 12.53 1.97
N LEU A 20 -6.16 13.18 3.13
CA LEU A 20 -5.04 13.83 3.80
C LEU A 20 -4.92 13.28 5.24
N ALA A 21 -3.70 12.95 5.66
CA ALA A 21 -3.42 12.46 7.02
C ALA A 21 -3.48 13.57 8.09
N SER A 22 -3.59 13.20 9.37
CA SER A 22 -3.63 14.15 10.50
C SER A 22 -2.42 15.06 10.60
N HIS A 23 -1.26 14.48 10.40
CA HIS A 23 0.03 15.13 10.49
C HIS A 23 0.56 15.47 9.10
N TYR A 24 -0.34 15.69 8.13
CA TYR A 24 0.05 16.04 6.77
C TYR A 24 0.94 17.29 6.79
N VAL A 25 2.15 17.15 6.25
CA VAL A 25 3.12 18.23 6.15
C VAL A 25 3.24 18.66 4.70
N GLU A 26 3.15 19.98 4.46
CA GLU A 26 3.37 20.54 3.14
C GLU A 26 4.51 21.55 3.18
N ARG A 27 5.57 21.26 2.41
CA ARG A 27 6.81 22.04 2.36
C ARG A 27 6.99 22.71 1.01
N HIS A 28 7.44 23.95 1.05
CA HIS A 28 7.84 24.68 -0.15
C HIS A 28 9.29 25.08 -0.02
N VAL A 29 10.10 24.65 -0.99
CA VAL A 29 11.55 24.85 -0.93
C VAL A 29 11.91 26.02 -1.84
N GLY A 30 12.05 27.20 -1.22
CA GLY A 30 12.46 28.45 -1.86
C GLY A 30 13.98 28.68 -1.89
N ALA A 31 14.41 29.80 -2.48
CA ALA A 31 15.82 30.18 -2.56
C ALA A 31 16.26 30.85 -1.24
N GLY A 32 17.04 30.13 -0.42
CA GLY A 32 17.63 30.61 0.84
C GLY A 32 17.73 29.50 1.90
N SER A 33 18.81 29.47 2.68
CA SER A 33 19.15 28.38 3.63
C SER A 33 18.19 28.18 4.82
N ASN A 34 17.10 28.96 4.91
CA ASN A 34 16.03 28.84 5.91
C ASN A 34 14.62 28.76 5.29
N GLY A 35 14.50 28.44 4.00
CA GLY A 35 13.28 28.66 3.20
C GLY A 35 12.17 27.60 3.26
N SER A 36 12.10 26.69 4.24
CA SER A 36 10.97 25.75 4.35
C SER A 36 9.84 26.36 5.17
N HIS A 37 8.86 26.98 4.51
CA HIS A 37 7.61 27.32 5.17
C HIS A 37 6.68 26.11 5.12
N SER A 38 6.38 25.52 6.28
CA SER A 38 5.26 24.59 6.42
C SER A 38 3.97 25.40 6.43
N THR A 39 3.28 25.43 5.29
CA THR A 39 1.87 25.82 5.29
C THR A 39 1.13 24.54 5.62
N GLY A 40 0.31 24.49 6.67
CA GLY A 40 -0.58 23.34 6.90
C GLY A 40 -1.44 23.05 5.66
N ALA A 41 -2.28 22.01 5.70
CA ALA A 41 -2.90 21.45 4.49
C ALA A 41 -3.75 22.38 3.59
N GLY A 42 -4.00 23.62 4.00
CA GLY A 42 -4.92 24.55 3.35
C GLY A 42 -6.38 24.15 3.58
N GLU A 43 -7.29 24.69 2.77
CA GLU A 43 -8.70 24.29 2.81
C GLU A 43 -8.88 22.86 2.24
N HIS A 44 -9.57 21.98 2.98
CA HIS A 44 -9.96 20.67 2.46
C HIS A 44 -11.24 20.78 1.62
N CYS A 45 -11.09 20.63 0.30
CA CYS A 45 -12.14 20.93 -0.68
C CYS A 45 -12.31 19.81 -1.72
N TYR A 46 -11.85 18.59 -1.40
CA TYR A 46 -11.79 17.47 -2.34
C TYR A 46 -12.93 16.51 -2.07
N TYR A 47 -13.72 16.23 -3.09
CA TYR A 47 -14.95 15.46 -3.00
C TYR A 47 -14.88 14.21 -3.87
N GLN A 48 -15.54 13.15 -3.43
CA GLN A 48 -15.82 11.95 -4.21
C GLN A 48 -17.32 11.67 -4.19
N GLY A 49 -17.85 11.00 -5.22
CA GLY A 49 -19.27 10.71 -5.28
C GLY A 49 -19.71 10.01 -6.56
N ARG A 50 -21.01 10.07 -6.82
CA ARG A 50 -21.65 9.47 -8.00
C ARG A 50 -22.72 10.39 -8.55
N LEU A 51 -23.14 10.15 -9.79
CA LEU A 51 -24.32 10.77 -10.37
C LEU A 51 -25.58 10.13 -9.78
N ARG A 52 -26.53 10.97 -9.39
CA ARG A 52 -27.80 10.54 -8.79
C ARG A 52 -28.53 9.56 -9.70
N GLY A 53 -28.92 8.42 -9.15
CA GLY A 53 -29.64 7.36 -9.87
C GLY A 53 -28.78 6.53 -10.84
N GLN A 54 -27.47 6.76 -10.91
CA GLN A 54 -26.56 6.00 -11.78
C GLN A 54 -25.50 5.25 -10.97
N PRO A 55 -25.70 3.97 -10.63
CA PRO A 55 -24.79 3.25 -9.74
C PRO A 55 -23.40 2.98 -10.32
N ARG A 56 -23.24 3.04 -11.65
CA ARG A 56 -21.96 2.84 -12.36
C ARG A 56 -21.20 4.13 -12.66
N SER A 57 -21.74 5.25 -12.23
CA SER A 57 -21.11 6.56 -12.38
C SER A 57 -20.11 6.82 -11.26
N PHE A 58 -19.25 7.81 -11.47
CA PHE A 58 -18.35 8.29 -10.43
C PHE A 58 -18.07 9.78 -10.61
N ALA A 59 -17.60 10.43 -9.57
CA ALA A 59 -17.13 11.80 -9.58
C ALA A 59 -16.01 11.98 -8.55
N ALA A 60 -14.94 12.67 -8.94
CA ALA A 60 -13.87 13.14 -8.06
C ALA A 60 -13.56 14.59 -8.44
N LEU A 61 -13.91 15.53 -7.55
CA LEU A 61 -13.92 16.97 -7.84
C LEU A 61 -13.27 17.76 -6.71
N SER A 62 -12.70 18.92 -7.02
CA SER A 62 -12.17 19.91 -6.09
C SER A 62 -12.95 21.22 -6.24
N SER A 63 -13.20 21.90 -5.12
CA SER A 63 -13.81 23.24 -5.12
C SER A 63 -12.85 24.37 -4.71
N CYS A 64 -11.58 24.08 -4.38
CA CYS A 64 -10.62 25.03 -3.78
C CYS A 64 -10.43 26.31 -4.62
N GLN A 65 -10.49 26.21 -5.94
CA GLN A 65 -10.31 27.37 -6.84
C GLN A 65 -11.35 27.36 -7.96
N GLY A 66 -12.60 27.10 -7.57
CA GLY A 66 -13.67 26.76 -8.50
C GLY A 66 -13.65 25.26 -8.80
N LEU A 67 -14.76 24.80 -9.38
CA LEU A 67 -14.98 23.37 -9.63
C LEU A 67 -13.98 22.82 -10.66
N ARG A 68 -13.16 21.86 -10.23
CA ARG A 68 -12.18 21.16 -11.07
C ARG A 68 -12.25 19.66 -10.85
N GLY A 69 -11.98 18.85 -11.87
CA GLY A 69 -11.80 17.40 -11.71
C GLY A 69 -12.59 16.60 -12.73
N VAL A 70 -12.98 15.38 -12.38
CA VAL A 70 -13.49 14.40 -13.33
C VAL A 70 -14.79 13.77 -12.83
N PHE A 71 -15.75 13.58 -13.73
CA PHE A 71 -16.92 12.73 -13.47
C PHE A 71 -17.26 11.87 -14.68
N SER A 72 -17.91 10.73 -14.46
CA SER A 72 -18.35 9.82 -15.51
C SER A 72 -19.79 9.39 -15.29
N ASP A 73 -20.60 9.40 -16.33
CA ASP A 73 -21.97 8.85 -16.35
C ASP A 73 -22.00 7.33 -16.62
N GLY A 74 -20.83 6.68 -16.57
CA GLY A 74 -20.62 5.29 -16.93
C GLY A 74 -20.39 5.04 -18.42
N ARG A 75 -20.73 5.98 -19.31
CA ARG A 75 -20.49 5.89 -20.76
C ARG A 75 -19.34 6.78 -21.18
N ALA A 76 -19.39 8.03 -20.78
CA ALA A 76 -18.40 9.06 -21.05
C ALA A 76 -17.75 9.55 -19.77
N THR A 77 -16.54 10.07 -19.92
CA THR A 77 -15.83 10.76 -18.85
C THR A 77 -15.76 12.24 -19.22
N TYR A 78 -15.98 13.09 -18.24
CA TYR A 78 -16.05 14.54 -18.39
C TYR A 78 -15.02 15.18 -17.48
N LEU A 79 -14.20 16.04 -18.04
CA LEU A 79 -13.27 16.92 -17.33
C LEU A 79 -13.96 18.26 -17.13
N ILE A 80 -13.99 18.76 -15.91
CA ILE A 80 -14.47 20.10 -15.58
C ILE A 80 -13.30 20.94 -15.08
N GLU A 81 -13.13 22.14 -15.63
CA GLU A 81 -12.10 23.09 -15.21
C GLU A 81 -12.62 24.53 -15.21
N PRO A 82 -12.12 25.40 -14.32
CA PRO A 82 -12.37 26.83 -14.39
C PRO A 82 -11.83 27.43 -15.71
N GLN A 83 -12.58 28.34 -16.34
CA GLN A 83 -12.11 29.05 -17.52
C GLN A 83 -10.94 29.99 -17.19
N ALA A 84 -9.83 29.86 -17.91
CA ALA A 84 -8.65 30.71 -17.73
C ALA A 84 -8.97 32.19 -18.07
N GLY A 85 -8.55 33.12 -17.22
CA GLY A 85 -8.71 34.57 -17.43
C GLY A 85 -9.96 35.20 -16.81
N ALA A 86 -10.84 34.43 -16.17
CA ALA A 86 -12.03 34.95 -15.48
C ALA A 86 -11.75 35.61 -14.11
N GLU A 87 -10.48 35.86 -13.76
CA GLU A 87 -10.04 36.35 -12.44
C GLU A 87 -10.40 37.83 -12.15
N ARG A 88 -10.99 38.55 -13.10
CA ARG A 88 -11.21 40.02 -12.99
C ARG A 88 -12.67 40.49 -12.76
N GLY A 89 -13.62 39.61 -12.45
CA GLY A 89 -15.03 40.04 -12.25
C GLY A 89 -15.74 39.38 -11.06
N GLN A 90 -16.53 40.17 -10.32
CA GLN A 90 -17.46 39.72 -9.26
C GLN A 90 -18.71 39.02 -9.85
N GLY A 91 -18.50 37.91 -10.57
CA GLY A 91 -19.57 37.12 -11.19
C GLY A 91 -19.36 35.61 -11.09
N LEU A 92 -20.35 34.83 -11.55
CA LEU A 92 -20.27 33.37 -11.70
C LEU A 92 -19.07 33.02 -12.59
N ARG A 93 -18.05 32.37 -12.02
CA ARG A 93 -16.87 31.91 -12.76
C ARG A 93 -17.31 30.82 -13.75
N PRO A 94 -17.22 31.03 -15.07
CA PRO A 94 -17.61 30.02 -16.03
C PRO A 94 -16.66 28.81 -15.96
N HIS A 95 -17.24 27.62 -16.10
CA HIS A 95 -16.51 26.34 -16.16
C HIS A 95 -16.56 25.79 -17.57
N ILE A 96 -15.45 25.22 -18.02
CA ILE A 96 -15.38 24.47 -19.27
C ILE A 96 -15.58 23.00 -18.90
N VAL A 97 -16.59 22.38 -19.49
CA VAL A 97 -16.81 20.93 -19.39
C VAL A 97 -16.38 20.30 -20.72
N GLN A 98 -15.28 19.58 -20.69
CA GLN A 98 -14.78 18.83 -21.83
C GLN A 98 -15.21 17.38 -21.70
N ARG A 99 -15.84 16.85 -22.75
CA ARG A 99 -16.08 15.41 -22.84
C ARG A 99 -14.77 14.77 -23.29
N ILE A 100 -14.16 14.00 -22.41
CA ILE A 100 -13.04 13.16 -22.78
C ILE A 100 -13.61 12.15 -23.80
N PRO A 101 -12.97 12.01 -24.98
CA PRO A 101 -13.39 11.07 -25.99
C PRO A 101 -13.71 9.72 -25.36
N SER A 102 -14.91 9.24 -25.63
CA SER A 102 -15.44 7.96 -25.17
C SER A 102 -16.24 7.41 -26.35
N CYS A 103 -16.11 6.11 -26.61
CA CYS A 103 -16.58 5.52 -27.86
C CYS A 103 -18.07 5.87 -28.14
N PRO A 104 -18.40 6.40 -29.34
CA PRO A 104 -19.72 6.94 -29.63
C PRO A 104 -20.79 5.93 -30.10
N ARG A 105 -20.57 4.59 -30.02
CA ARG A 105 -21.48 3.59 -30.60
C ARG A 105 -22.21 2.69 -29.61
N LEU A 106 -23.44 2.34 -30.00
CA LEU A 106 -24.47 1.57 -29.28
C LEU A 106 -24.06 0.14 -28.83
N GLY A 107 -22.86 -0.33 -29.17
CA GLY A 107 -22.31 -1.64 -28.78
C GLY A 107 -21.74 -1.71 -27.35
N CYS A 108 -21.74 -0.60 -26.61
CA CYS A 108 -21.27 -0.53 -25.22
C CYS A 108 -22.29 -1.05 -24.18
N LEU A 109 -23.47 -1.50 -24.60
CA LEU A 109 -24.42 -2.17 -23.73
C LEU A 109 -24.06 -3.66 -23.67
N PHE A 110 -23.48 -4.08 -22.54
CA PHE A 110 -23.45 -5.45 -22.01
C PHE A 110 -23.61 -6.63 -22.99
N PRO A 111 -22.69 -7.60 -23.02
CA PRO A 111 -23.14 -8.98 -23.17
C PRO A 111 -23.76 -9.36 -21.83
N ALA A 112 -25.07 -9.17 -21.69
CA ALA A 112 -25.85 -9.97 -20.76
C ALA A 112 -25.84 -11.41 -21.30
N LEU A 113 -24.76 -12.14 -21.07
CA LEU A 113 -24.80 -13.60 -21.16
C LEU A 113 -25.56 -14.07 -19.92
N SER A 114 -26.87 -14.24 -20.11
CA SER A 114 -27.68 -15.15 -19.32
C SER A 114 -27.04 -16.54 -19.41
N GLN A 115 -26.13 -16.86 -18.49
CA GLN A 115 -25.80 -18.25 -18.22
C GLN A 115 -26.91 -18.82 -17.37
N ARG A 116 -27.89 -19.45 -18.04
CA ARG A 116 -28.70 -20.50 -17.42
C ARG A 116 -27.73 -21.57 -16.93
N VAL A 117 -27.57 -21.66 -15.61
CA VAL A 117 -26.88 -22.75 -14.93
C VAL A 117 -27.66 -24.04 -15.23
N PRO A 118 -27.06 -25.07 -15.85
CA PRO A 118 -27.67 -26.38 -15.92
C PRO A 118 -27.66 -27.01 -14.52
N GLY A 119 -28.80 -27.58 -14.12
CA GLY A 119 -29.01 -28.15 -12.79
C GLY A 119 -27.90 -29.11 -12.34
N GLY A 120 -27.27 -28.75 -11.21
CA GLY A 120 -26.36 -29.63 -10.49
C GLY A 120 -27.14 -30.63 -9.62
N ILE A 121 -26.70 -31.89 -9.70
CA ILE A 121 -27.14 -33.04 -8.90
C ILE A 121 -27.09 -32.71 -7.39
N PRO A 122 -28.08 -33.13 -6.57
CA PRO A 122 -28.13 -32.74 -5.16
C PRO A 122 -27.00 -33.44 -4.36
N LYS A 123 -26.02 -32.66 -3.88
CA LYS A 123 -25.04 -33.13 -2.89
C LYS A 123 -25.68 -33.11 -1.48
N LEU A 124 -25.56 -34.23 -0.77
CA LEU A 124 -26.03 -34.46 0.59
C LEU A 124 -25.69 -33.30 1.55
N ARG A 125 -26.69 -32.87 2.33
CA ARG A 125 -26.57 -31.89 3.42
C ARG A 125 -25.64 -32.41 4.52
N ARG A 126 -24.40 -31.92 4.57
CA ARG A 126 -23.62 -31.89 5.82
C ARG A 126 -24.02 -30.63 6.61
N ARG A 127 -24.29 -30.82 7.91
CA ARG A 127 -24.64 -29.76 8.87
C ARG A 127 -23.61 -28.63 8.78
N ARG A 128 -24.07 -27.41 8.47
CA ARG A 128 -23.27 -26.18 8.57
C ARG A 128 -22.96 -25.93 10.04
N GLN A 129 -21.75 -26.27 10.49
CA GLN A 129 -21.12 -25.50 11.55
C GLN A 129 -20.88 -24.10 11.00
N VAL A 130 -21.30 -23.08 11.73
CA VAL A 130 -21.02 -21.67 11.43
C VAL A 130 -19.51 -21.48 11.51
N ARG A 131 -18.82 -21.59 10.38
CA ARG A 131 -17.41 -21.17 10.29
C ARG A 131 -17.38 -19.65 10.48
N ARG A 132 -16.68 -19.20 11.53
CA ARG A 132 -16.25 -17.80 11.73
C ARG A 132 -15.76 -17.26 10.38
N ALA A 133 -16.19 -16.07 9.97
CA ALA A 133 -15.63 -15.43 8.78
C ALA A 133 -14.12 -15.23 9.05
N GLN A 134 -13.28 -15.95 8.32
CA GLN A 134 -11.83 -15.88 8.48
C GLN A 134 -11.37 -14.58 7.82
N HIS A 135 -10.80 -13.67 8.62
CA HIS A 135 -10.18 -12.46 8.11
C HIS A 135 -8.90 -12.85 7.40
N THR A 136 -8.82 -12.50 6.13
CA THR A 136 -7.64 -12.70 5.28
C THR A 136 -7.14 -11.34 4.86
N VAL A 137 -5.89 -11.29 4.42
CA VAL A 137 -5.27 -10.08 3.86
C VAL A 137 -6.15 -9.44 2.77
N HIS A 138 -7.02 -10.19 2.09
CA HIS A 138 -7.95 -9.67 1.07
C HIS A 138 -9.17 -8.95 1.62
N SER A 139 -9.63 -9.31 2.82
CA SER A 139 -10.85 -8.75 3.42
C SER A 139 -10.62 -7.40 4.10
N GLU A 140 -9.38 -7.12 4.49
CA GLU A 140 -9.02 -5.87 5.16
C GLU A 140 -8.84 -4.74 4.14
N THR A 141 -9.18 -3.53 4.56
CA THR A 141 -8.91 -2.31 3.80
C THR A 141 -7.47 -1.89 4.00
N LYS A 142 -6.75 -1.63 2.92
CA LYS A 142 -5.35 -1.20 2.95
C LYS A 142 -5.26 0.30 2.82
N TYR A 143 -4.17 0.89 3.31
CA TYR A 143 -3.88 2.31 3.25
C TYR A 143 -2.47 2.47 2.67
N ILE A 144 -2.34 3.27 1.61
CA ILE A 144 -1.05 3.69 1.05
C ILE A 144 -0.78 5.10 1.56
N GLU A 145 0.16 5.24 2.49
CA GLU A 145 0.70 6.51 2.95
C GLU A 145 1.66 7.09 1.90
N LEU A 146 1.15 8.01 1.09
CA LEU A 146 1.84 8.59 -0.06
C LEU A 146 2.44 9.95 0.31
N ALA A 147 3.73 10.14 0.01
CA ALA A 147 4.31 11.47 -0.10
C ALA A 147 4.47 11.89 -1.57
N VAL A 148 4.19 13.15 -1.89
CA VAL A 148 4.31 13.68 -3.26
C VAL A 148 5.36 14.78 -3.31
N VAL A 149 6.25 14.72 -4.30
CA VAL A 149 7.20 15.81 -4.58
C VAL A 149 6.85 16.40 -5.94
N ASN A 150 6.65 17.72 -6.00
CA ASN A 150 6.39 18.45 -7.23
C ASN A 150 7.70 19.11 -7.70
N ASP A 151 8.15 18.79 -8.91
CA ASP A 151 9.39 19.34 -9.46
C ASP A 151 9.25 20.83 -9.83
N HIS A 152 10.39 21.46 -10.12
CA HIS A 152 10.42 22.88 -10.47
C HIS A 152 9.65 23.16 -11.76
N GLN A 153 9.74 22.26 -12.74
CA GLN A 153 9.06 22.42 -14.02
C GLN A 153 7.52 22.44 -13.86
N LEU A 154 6.97 21.59 -13.00
CA LEU A 154 5.54 21.55 -12.69
C LEU A 154 5.11 22.85 -12.01
N PHE A 155 5.91 23.34 -11.07
CA PHE A 155 5.69 24.63 -10.42
C PHE A 155 5.64 25.79 -11.44
N LEU A 156 6.56 25.80 -12.41
CA LEU A 156 6.56 26.78 -13.50
C LEU A 156 5.29 26.67 -14.37
N GLN A 157 4.87 25.46 -14.74
CA GLN A 157 3.64 25.22 -15.51
C GLN A 157 2.38 25.68 -14.77
N LEU A 158 2.36 25.53 -13.44
CA LEU A 158 1.26 25.97 -12.58
C LEU A 158 1.45 27.42 -12.11
N ARG A 159 1.90 28.27 -13.04
CA ARG A 159 2.00 29.73 -12.91
C ARG A 159 2.86 30.20 -11.73
N LYS A 160 3.88 29.43 -11.35
CA LYS A 160 4.75 29.73 -10.20
C LYS A 160 3.95 29.89 -8.89
N SER A 161 2.84 29.17 -8.78
CA SER A 161 1.98 29.22 -7.61
C SER A 161 2.03 27.89 -6.88
N VAL A 162 2.54 27.96 -5.66
CA VAL A 162 2.56 26.86 -4.70
C VAL A 162 1.15 26.29 -4.50
N VAL A 163 0.16 27.17 -4.30
CA VAL A 163 -1.22 26.78 -4.03
C VAL A 163 -1.84 26.05 -5.24
N LEU A 164 -1.60 26.55 -6.46
CA LEU A 164 -2.06 25.86 -7.68
C LEU A 164 -1.40 24.49 -7.84
N THR A 165 -0.11 24.39 -7.50
CA THR A 165 0.68 23.15 -7.57
C THR A 165 0.17 22.10 -6.61
N SER A 166 0.01 22.49 -5.35
CA SER A 166 -0.58 21.65 -4.29
C SER A 166 -1.99 21.19 -4.63
N ASN A 167 -2.86 22.11 -5.07
CA ASN A 167 -4.24 21.78 -5.40
C ASN A 167 -4.37 20.84 -6.60
N PHE A 168 -3.49 21.00 -7.58
CA PHE A 168 -3.40 20.10 -8.72
C PHE A 168 -2.99 18.69 -8.26
N ALA A 169 -1.91 18.57 -7.48
CA ALA A 169 -1.44 17.28 -6.97
C ALA A 169 -2.49 16.56 -6.10
N LYS A 170 -3.13 17.27 -5.15
CA LYS A 170 -4.22 16.73 -4.33
C LYS A 170 -5.42 16.27 -5.17
N SER A 171 -5.75 16.97 -6.27
CA SER A 171 -6.81 16.55 -7.20
C SER A 171 -6.46 15.26 -7.94
N VAL A 172 -5.20 15.10 -8.36
CA VAL A 172 -4.68 13.88 -8.98
C VAL A 172 -4.80 12.69 -8.02
N VAL A 173 -4.33 12.87 -6.77
CA VAL A 173 -4.42 11.82 -5.75
C VAL A 173 -5.87 11.49 -5.39
N ASN A 174 -6.75 12.49 -5.28
CA ASN A 174 -8.17 12.27 -5.00
C ASN A 174 -8.86 11.39 -6.06
N LEU A 175 -8.48 11.53 -7.34
CA LEU A 175 -9.00 10.70 -8.41
C LEU A 175 -8.39 9.29 -8.40
N ALA A 176 -7.07 9.17 -8.16
CA ALA A 176 -6.41 7.87 -8.03
C ALA A 176 -6.94 7.06 -6.83
N ASP A 177 -7.16 7.72 -5.68
CA ASP A 177 -7.73 7.11 -4.47
C ASP A 177 -9.09 6.48 -4.75
N MET A 178 -9.95 7.15 -5.52
CA MET A 178 -11.26 6.62 -5.91
C MET A 178 -11.12 5.34 -6.77
N ILE A 179 -10.13 5.27 -7.66
CA ILE A 179 -9.84 4.08 -8.47
C ILE A 179 -9.46 2.90 -7.57
N TYR A 180 -8.56 3.13 -6.61
CA TYR A 180 -8.07 2.10 -5.67
C TYR A 180 -9.18 1.65 -4.71
N LYS A 181 -9.98 2.59 -4.21
CA LYS A 181 -11.12 2.32 -3.31
C LYS A 181 -12.11 1.34 -3.93
N GLU A 182 -12.52 1.64 -5.16
CA GLU A 182 -13.60 0.90 -5.84
C GLU A 182 -13.15 -0.46 -6.36
N GLN A 183 -11.85 -0.69 -6.57
CA GLN A 183 -11.35 -1.88 -7.25
C GLN A 183 -10.45 -2.79 -6.41
N LEU A 184 -9.73 -2.24 -5.42
CA LEU A 184 -8.71 -2.98 -4.67
C LEU A 184 -8.97 -3.02 -3.16
N ASN A 185 -10.01 -2.35 -2.66
CA ASN A 185 -10.23 -2.12 -1.23
C ASN A 185 -9.00 -1.45 -0.57
N THR A 186 -8.42 -0.48 -1.26
CA THR A 186 -7.21 0.24 -0.84
C THR A 186 -7.48 1.73 -0.90
N ARG A 187 -7.02 2.50 0.08
CA ARG A 187 -7.10 3.96 0.14
C ARG A 187 -5.72 4.54 -0.13
N ILE A 188 -5.65 5.67 -0.83
CA ILE A 188 -4.41 6.44 -0.99
C ILE A 188 -4.54 7.69 -0.11
N VAL A 189 -3.63 7.83 0.84
CA VAL A 189 -3.65 8.90 1.85
C VAL A 189 -2.38 9.72 1.71
N LEU A 190 -2.50 11.02 1.49
CA LEU A 190 -1.36 11.94 1.46
C LEU A 190 -0.87 12.20 2.89
N VAL A 191 0.38 11.84 3.15
CA VAL A 191 1.06 12.12 4.43
C VAL A 191 2.02 13.31 4.34
N ALA A 192 2.56 13.59 3.14
CA ALA A 192 3.42 14.74 2.95
C ALA A 192 3.38 15.24 1.50
N MET A 193 3.69 16.52 1.32
CA MET A 193 3.93 17.11 0.02
C MET A 193 5.11 18.07 0.06
N GLU A 194 5.96 18.02 -0.94
CA GLU A 194 7.04 18.99 -1.13
C GLU A 194 6.97 19.62 -2.52
N THR A 195 7.21 20.92 -2.64
CA THR A 195 7.31 21.62 -3.94
C THR A 195 8.67 22.30 -4.08
N TRP A 196 9.40 21.97 -5.15
CA TRP A 196 10.69 22.55 -5.50
C TRP A 196 10.52 23.89 -6.22
N ALA A 197 10.14 24.92 -5.47
CA ALA A 197 9.82 26.24 -6.02
C ALA A 197 11.05 27.01 -6.55
N ALA A 198 12.25 26.74 -6.01
CA ALA A 198 13.49 27.39 -6.45
C ALA A 198 14.18 26.65 -7.61
N GLU A 199 14.52 25.39 -7.42
CA GLU A 199 15.22 24.54 -8.39
C GLU A 199 15.02 23.06 -8.05
N ASP A 200 15.25 22.18 -9.04
CA ASP A 200 15.19 20.74 -8.84
C ASP A 200 16.30 20.27 -7.88
N ARG A 201 15.97 19.41 -6.91
CA ARG A 201 16.94 18.87 -5.93
C ARG A 201 17.67 17.62 -6.41
N ILE A 202 17.30 17.12 -7.58
CA ILE A 202 17.91 15.96 -8.22
C ILE A 202 18.31 16.31 -9.64
N ARG A 203 19.24 15.53 -10.20
CA ARG A 203 19.54 15.62 -11.62
C ARG A 203 18.41 14.98 -12.43
N MET A 204 17.65 15.81 -13.12
CA MET A 204 16.57 15.36 -13.99
C MET A 204 17.11 14.89 -15.35
N GLY A 205 16.87 13.62 -15.71
CA GLY A 205 17.25 13.02 -16.99
C GLY A 205 16.16 13.13 -18.07
N GLN A 206 16.49 12.74 -19.31
CA GLN A 206 15.48 12.52 -20.36
C GLN A 206 14.78 11.17 -20.22
N ASP A 207 15.44 10.21 -19.57
CA ASP A 207 14.88 8.92 -19.20
C ASP A 207 14.22 9.01 -17.81
N SER A 208 12.97 8.54 -17.76
CA SER A 208 12.20 8.39 -16.52
C SER A 208 12.87 7.45 -15.51
N LEU A 209 13.61 6.44 -15.97
CA LEU A 209 14.27 5.48 -15.11
C LEU A 209 15.52 6.06 -14.43
N GLU A 210 16.34 6.83 -15.17
CA GLU A 210 17.46 7.59 -14.59
C GLU A 210 16.96 8.54 -13.50
N THR A 211 15.86 9.25 -13.79
CA THR A 211 15.23 10.17 -12.84
C THR A 211 14.69 9.44 -11.61
N LEU A 212 14.08 8.26 -11.77
CA LEU A 212 13.60 7.43 -10.64
C LEU A 212 14.75 7.00 -9.72
N ASN A 213 15.88 6.58 -10.31
CA ASN A 213 17.06 6.16 -9.54
C ASN A 213 17.61 7.31 -8.69
N GLU A 214 17.73 8.52 -9.24
CA GLU A 214 18.16 9.71 -8.49
C GLU A 214 17.11 10.14 -7.45
N PHE A 215 15.83 10.02 -7.76
CA PHE A 215 14.75 10.42 -6.86
C PHE A 215 14.68 9.56 -5.59
N VAL A 216 14.87 8.24 -5.71
CA VAL A 216 14.87 7.36 -4.54
C VAL A 216 16.12 7.53 -3.67
N LYS A 217 17.26 7.95 -4.25
CA LYS A 217 18.42 8.40 -3.46
C LYS A 217 18.07 9.64 -2.65
N TYR A 218 17.45 10.63 -3.29
CA TYR A 218 16.97 11.84 -2.61
C TYR A 218 15.99 11.53 -1.47
N ARG A 219 15.06 10.58 -1.65
CA ARG A 219 14.17 10.13 -0.56
C ARG A 219 14.95 9.67 0.67
N ARG A 220 15.98 8.83 0.47
CA ARG A 220 16.77 8.25 1.57
C ARG A 220 17.56 9.31 2.35
N GLU A 221 17.96 10.39 1.69
CA GLU A 221 18.88 11.38 2.24
C GLU A 221 18.20 12.70 2.66
N GLY A 222 17.06 13.05 2.04
CA GLY A 222 16.48 14.39 2.10
C GLY A 222 15.03 14.48 2.57
N LEU A 223 14.24 13.39 2.56
CA LEU A 223 12.84 13.44 2.96
C LEU A 223 12.66 12.92 4.40
N ALA A 224 12.31 13.83 5.32
CA ALA A 224 12.19 13.50 6.74
C ALA A 224 10.90 12.76 7.13
N GLU A 225 9.83 12.88 6.34
CA GLU A 225 8.53 12.30 6.69
C GLU A 225 8.46 10.81 6.35
N HIS A 226 7.94 10.02 7.29
CA HIS A 226 7.67 8.61 7.04
C HIS A 226 6.52 8.45 6.04
N SER A 227 6.69 7.54 5.08
CA SER A 227 5.69 7.24 4.05
C SER A 227 5.98 5.86 3.47
N ASP A 228 4.92 5.16 3.06
CA ASP A 228 5.01 3.85 2.42
C ASP A 228 5.71 3.96 1.07
N THR A 229 5.40 5.02 0.31
CA THR A 229 5.98 5.33 -1.00
C THR A 229 6.00 6.84 -1.28
N VAL A 230 6.92 7.26 -2.16
CA VAL A 230 7.09 8.67 -2.57
C VAL A 230 7.01 8.79 -4.08
N HIS A 231 6.19 9.71 -4.58
CA HIS A 231 6.03 9.92 -6.03
C HIS A 231 6.45 11.33 -6.45
N LEU A 232 7.29 11.41 -7.49
CA LEU A 232 7.65 12.65 -8.16
C LEU A 232 6.58 12.97 -9.22
N PHE A 233 6.03 14.18 -9.15
CA PHE A 233 5.20 14.77 -10.18
C PHE A 233 6.05 15.78 -10.95
N SER A 234 6.38 15.42 -12.19
CA SER A 234 7.27 16.20 -13.04
C SER A 234 6.51 16.95 -14.12
N GLY A 235 6.81 18.24 -14.28
CA GLY A 235 6.36 19.04 -15.41
C GLY A 235 7.02 18.68 -16.75
N ARG A 236 8.00 17.77 -16.73
CA ARG A 236 8.78 17.38 -17.91
C ARG A 236 8.13 16.21 -18.64
N THR A 237 8.37 16.14 -19.94
CA THR A 237 8.04 14.99 -20.79
C THR A 237 9.28 14.12 -20.96
N PHE A 238 9.17 12.84 -20.64
CA PHE A 238 10.27 11.88 -20.75
C PHE A 238 10.32 11.25 -22.13
N GLN A 239 11.51 10.88 -22.59
CA GLN A 239 11.70 10.10 -23.83
C GLN A 239 11.46 8.61 -23.57
N SER A 240 10.25 8.29 -23.09
CA SER A 240 9.81 6.94 -22.79
C SER A 240 8.52 6.65 -23.56
N SER A 241 8.25 5.37 -23.80
CA SER A 241 6.94 4.93 -24.29
C SER A 241 5.82 5.10 -23.25
N ARG A 242 6.17 5.54 -22.03
CA ARG A 242 5.30 5.56 -20.86
C ARG A 242 5.42 6.89 -20.12
N SER A 243 4.28 7.36 -19.62
CA SER A 243 4.19 8.60 -18.84
C SER A 243 4.62 8.44 -17.38
N GLY A 244 5.03 7.25 -16.95
CA GLY A 244 5.53 7.06 -15.59
C GLY A 244 6.27 5.74 -15.39
N THR A 245 7.13 5.72 -14.39
CA THR A 245 8.00 4.60 -14.05
C THR A 245 8.11 4.49 -12.53
N ALA A 246 7.95 3.28 -12.00
CA ALA A 246 8.07 2.96 -10.59
C ALA A 246 8.65 1.56 -10.40
N PHE A 247 9.33 1.33 -9.28
CA PHE A 247 9.87 -0.01 -9.00
C PHE A 247 8.76 -1.00 -8.68
N VAL A 248 8.80 -2.17 -9.34
CA VAL A 248 7.80 -3.22 -9.14
C VAL A 248 7.99 -3.89 -7.78
N GLY A 249 6.91 -3.98 -7.01
CA GLY A 249 6.93 -4.55 -5.66
C GLY A 249 7.81 -3.76 -4.68
N GLY A 250 8.03 -2.47 -4.97
CA GLY A 250 8.91 -1.60 -4.19
C GLY A 250 8.29 -1.04 -2.91
N ILE A 251 6.96 -1.10 -2.74
CA ILE A 251 6.24 -0.53 -1.58
C ILE A 251 6.83 -0.99 -0.24
N CYS A 252 6.80 -0.13 0.78
CA CYS A 252 7.42 -0.34 2.11
C CYS A 252 8.96 -0.35 2.14
N SER A 253 9.65 -0.35 0.98
CA SER A 253 11.11 -0.29 0.92
C SER A 253 11.60 1.16 0.85
N PRO A 254 12.51 1.62 1.73
CA PRO A 254 13.14 2.94 1.60
C PRO A 254 13.95 3.10 0.30
N ALA A 255 14.51 2.00 -0.22
CA ALA A 255 15.38 2.00 -1.39
C ALA A 255 14.64 1.73 -2.71
N ARG A 256 13.36 1.36 -2.67
CA ARG A 256 12.57 1.04 -3.87
C ARG A 256 11.15 1.61 -3.90
N ALA A 257 10.56 2.04 -2.78
CA ALA A 257 9.20 2.60 -2.81
C ALA A 257 9.21 4.02 -3.37
N GLY A 258 9.07 4.11 -4.68
CA GLY A 258 8.81 5.37 -5.34
C GLY A 258 8.46 5.23 -6.80
N GLY A 259 8.07 6.36 -7.37
CA GLY A 259 7.68 6.48 -8.77
C GLY A 259 7.87 7.89 -9.31
N VAL A 260 8.04 8.00 -10.63
CA VAL A 260 8.10 9.27 -11.37
C VAL A 260 6.93 9.33 -12.33
N ASN A 261 6.24 10.46 -12.38
CA ASN A 261 5.03 10.67 -13.17
C ASN A 261 5.19 11.95 -13.99
N GLU A 262 5.09 11.82 -15.30
CA GLU A 262 5.03 12.93 -16.25
C GLU A 262 3.72 13.72 -16.11
N TYR A 263 3.81 15.01 -16.43
CA TYR A 263 2.68 15.92 -16.44
C TYR A 263 1.61 15.53 -17.46
N GLY A 264 0.37 15.55 -17.00
CA GLY A 264 -0.83 15.52 -17.83
C GLY A 264 -1.93 16.34 -17.17
N ASN A 265 -3.12 16.39 -17.77
CA ASN A 265 -4.28 16.89 -17.04
C ASN A 265 -4.60 15.98 -15.83
N VAL A 266 -5.47 16.44 -14.93
CA VAL A 266 -5.81 15.70 -13.69
C VAL A 266 -6.24 14.25 -13.96
N ALA A 267 -6.96 14.00 -15.06
CA ALA A 267 -7.42 12.66 -15.41
C ALA A 267 -6.26 11.76 -15.86
N ALA A 268 -5.40 12.26 -16.76
CA ALA A 268 -4.27 11.52 -17.29
C ALA A 268 -3.25 11.20 -16.20
N MET A 269 -2.88 12.22 -15.40
CA MET A 269 -1.88 12.04 -14.35
C MET A 269 -2.38 11.14 -13.20
N ALA A 270 -3.69 11.09 -12.94
CA ALA A 270 -4.26 10.15 -11.98
C ALA A 270 -4.20 8.70 -12.48
N VAL A 271 -4.33 8.46 -13.79
CA VAL A 271 -4.09 7.14 -14.38
C VAL A 271 -2.61 6.77 -14.27
N THR A 272 -1.71 7.70 -14.60
CA THR A 272 -0.26 7.50 -14.44
C THR A 272 0.12 7.19 -12.99
N LEU A 273 -0.42 7.92 -12.02
CA LEU A 273 -0.22 7.63 -10.59
C LEU A 273 -0.78 6.25 -10.23
N ALA A 274 -1.97 5.90 -10.72
CA ALA A 274 -2.57 4.60 -10.44
C ALA A 274 -1.72 3.45 -11.02
N GLN A 275 -1.08 3.66 -12.18
CA GLN A 275 -0.14 2.74 -12.81
C GLN A 275 1.13 2.56 -12.00
N THR A 276 1.78 3.67 -11.61
CA THR A 276 3.06 3.64 -10.89
C THR A 276 2.88 3.10 -9.47
N LEU A 277 1.79 3.45 -8.78
CA LEU A 277 1.43 2.79 -7.52
C LEU A 277 1.11 1.30 -7.72
N GLY A 278 0.49 0.95 -8.86
CA GLY A 278 0.18 -0.42 -9.23
C GLY A 278 1.45 -1.27 -9.32
N GLN A 279 2.48 -0.70 -9.95
CA GLN A 279 3.82 -1.29 -10.00
C GLN A 279 4.39 -1.46 -8.58
N ASN A 280 4.38 -0.42 -7.75
CA ASN A 280 4.89 -0.52 -6.37
C ASN A 280 4.21 -1.63 -5.56
N VAL A 281 2.91 -1.91 -5.79
CA VAL A 281 2.17 -3.01 -5.13
C VAL A 281 2.19 -4.34 -5.91
N GLY A 282 3.11 -4.50 -6.86
CA GLY A 282 3.42 -5.77 -7.51
C GLY A 282 2.69 -6.06 -8.81
N MET A 283 1.86 -5.14 -9.31
CA MET A 283 1.17 -5.32 -10.60
C MET A 283 2.15 -5.12 -11.76
N MET A 284 2.02 -5.97 -12.78
CA MET A 284 2.86 -5.93 -13.97
C MET A 284 2.18 -5.25 -15.14
N TRP A 285 3.00 -4.85 -16.11
CA TRP A 285 2.52 -4.39 -17.40
C TRP A 285 2.07 -5.59 -18.24
N ASN A 286 0.79 -5.65 -18.58
CA ASN A 286 0.22 -6.78 -19.32
C ASN A 286 0.40 -6.57 -20.82
N LYS A 287 1.58 -6.90 -21.39
CA LYS A 287 1.76 -6.87 -22.85
C LYS A 287 1.18 -8.08 -23.58
N HIS A 288 1.41 -9.29 -23.08
CA HIS A 288 0.96 -10.52 -23.74
C HIS A 288 0.81 -11.69 -22.76
N ARG A 289 -0.38 -11.90 -22.21
CA ARG A 289 -0.78 -13.24 -21.77
C ARG A 289 -1.60 -13.88 -22.90
N THR A 290 -0.88 -14.31 -23.93
CA THR A 290 -1.39 -15.03 -25.12
C THR A 290 -1.73 -16.49 -24.85
N ALA A 291 -1.57 -16.98 -23.61
CA ALA A 291 -2.15 -18.25 -23.21
C ALA A 291 -3.69 -18.08 -23.21
N ALA A 292 -4.33 -18.72 -24.19
CA ALA A 292 -5.76 -18.67 -24.45
C ALA A 292 -6.58 -18.91 -23.17
N GLY A 293 -7.20 -17.86 -22.61
CA GLY A 293 -8.29 -18.01 -21.62
C GLY A 293 -8.40 -16.96 -20.51
N ASP A 294 -7.31 -16.58 -19.83
CA ASP A 294 -7.47 -16.15 -18.42
C ASP A 294 -7.37 -14.64 -18.13
N CYS A 295 -6.65 -13.85 -18.93
CA CYS A 295 -6.46 -12.43 -18.65
C CYS A 295 -7.22 -11.53 -19.62
N ARG A 296 -8.43 -11.11 -19.23
CA ARG A 296 -9.24 -10.20 -20.02
C ARG A 296 -9.41 -8.85 -19.33
N CYS A 297 -9.03 -7.78 -20.02
CA CYS A 297 -9.43 -6.44 -19.63
C CYS A 297 -10.96 -6.31 -19.74
N PRO A 298 -11.67 -5.91 -18.66
CA PRO A 298 -13.12 -5.73 -18.71
C PRO A 298 -13.56 -4.68 -19.74
N ASP A 299 -12.68 -3.74 -20.09
CA ASP A 299 -12.93 -2.69 -21.08
C ASP A 299 -11.92 -2.81 -22.23
N SER A 300 -12.24 -3.66 -23.22
CA SER A 300 -11.35 -3.93 -24.35
C SER A 300 -11.10 -2.72 -25.27
N TRP A 301 -11.81 -1.61 -25.08
CA TRP A 301 -11.69 -0.41 -25.92
C TRP A 301 -10.98 0.74 -25.23
N LEU A 302 -11.28 1.00 -23.95
CA LEU A 302 -10.51 1.96 -23.16
C LEU A 302 -9.17 1.40 -22.67
N GLY A 303 -8.99 0.08 -22.77
CA GLY A 303 -7.87 -0.61 -22.18
C GLY A 303 -7.98 -0.67 -20.66
N CYS A 304 -6.96 -1.29 -20.06
CA CYS A 304 -6.82 -1.39 -18.62
C CYS A 304 -5.70 -0.49 -18.10
N ILE A 305 -5.75 -0.17 -16.81
CA ILE A 305 -4.78 0.73 -16.19
C ILE A 305 -3.36 0.22 -16.40
N MET A 306 -3.08 -1.09 -16.26
CA MET A 306 -1.73 -1.65 -16.45
C MET A 306 -1.40 -2.03 -17.91
N GLU A 307 -2.01 -1.36 -18.88
CA GLU A 307 -1.75 -1.48 -20.33
C GLU A 307 -1.32 -0.12 -20.90
N ASP A 308 -0.77 -0.10 -22.12
CA ASP A 308 -0.33 1.13 -22.79
C ASP A 308 -1.48 2.16 -22.87
N THR A 309 -1.27 3.31 -22.23
CA THR A 309 -2.25 4.40 -22.22
C THR A 309 -2.32 5.03 -23.61
N GLY A 310 -3.41 4.75 -24.34
CA GLY A 310 -3.68 5.38 -25.63
C GLY A 310 -4.32 6.76 -25.49
N TYR A 311 -4.95 7.22 -26.58
CA TYR A 311 -5.75 8.45 -26.58
C TYR A 311 -6.92 8.43 -25.57
N TYR A 312 -7.40 7.23 -25.23
CA TYR A 312 -8.48 7.00 -24.29
C TYR A 312 -7.91 6.61 -22.92
N LEU A 313 -8.39 7.26 -21.86
CA LEU A 313 -7.93 6.98 -20.51
C LEU A 313 -8.61 5.72 -19.93
N PRO A 314 -7.85 4.69 -19.52
CA PRO A 314 -8.39 3.51 -18.88
C PRO A 314 -8.94 3.86 -17.50
N ARG A 315 -9.94 3.08 -17.07
CA ARG A 315 -10.64 3.32 -15.78
C ARG A 315 -10.52 2.15 -14.81
N LYS A 316 -10.13 0.97 -15.31
CA LYS A 316 -10.19 -0.28 -14.56
C LYS A 316 -8.90 -1.05 -14.62
N PHE A 317 -8.59 -1.71 -13.52
CA PHE A 317 -7.59 -2.75 -13.51
C PHE A 317 -8.10 -3.99 -14.25
N SER A 318 -7.19 -4.70 -14.90
CA SER A 318 -7.49 -6.03 -15.44
C SER A 318 -7.66 -7.01 -14.28
N ARG A 319 -8.33 -8.15 -14.52
CA ARG A 319 -8.38 -9.22 -13.50
C ARG A 319 -6.99 -9.68 -13.09
N CYS A 320 -6.05 -9.73 -14.03
CA CYS A 320 -4.70 -10.22 -13.75
C CYS A 320 -3.87 -9.24 -12.95
N SER A 321 -4.07 -7.94 -13.13
CA SER A 321 -3.49 -6.93 -12.24
C SER A 321 -4.01 -7.08 -10.80
N ILE A 322 -5.29 -7.39 -10.63
CA ILE A 322 -5.88 -7.66 -9.31
C ILE A 322 -5.32 -8.96 -8.71
N ASP A 323 -5.20 -10.01 -9.52
CA ASP A 323 -4.62 -11.29 -9.09
C ASP A 323 -3.14 -11.15 -8.70
N GLU A 324 -2.36 -10.36 -9.44
CA GLU A 324 -0.97 -10.04 -9.14
C GLU A 324 -0.84 -9.26 -7.83
N TYR A 325 -1.70 -8.26 -7.59
CA TYR A 325 -1.76 -7.55 -6.31
C TYR A 325 -2.11 -8.49 -5.16
N ASN A 326 -3.10 -9.36 -5.35
CA ASN A 326 -3.49 -10.33 -4.34
C ASN A 326 -2.36 -11.33 -4.05
N GLN A 327 -1.65 -11.79 -5.07
CA GLN A 327 -0.49 -12.67 -4.92
C GLN A 327 0.64 -11.96 -4.18
N PHE A 328 0.93 -10.71 -4.53
CA PHE A 328 1.96 -9.89 -3.86
C PHE A 328 1.70 -9.78 -2.36
N LEU A 329 0.46 -9.55 -1.96
CA LEU A 329 0.04 -9.53 -0.55
C LEU A 329 0.15 -10.90 0.13
N GLN A 330 -0.26 -11.98 -0.56
CA GLN A 330 -0.14 -13.36 -0.05
C GLN A 330 1.31 -13.80 0.12
N ASP A 331 2.21 -13.30 -0.73
CA ASP A 331 3.63 -13.60 -0.66
C ASP A 331 4.31 -12.89 0.52
N GLY A 332 3.63 -11.97 1.22
CA GLY A 332 4.15 -11.20 2.36
C GLY A 332 4.57 -9.77 2.00
N GLY A 333 4.25 -9.28 0.80
CA GLY A 333 4.48 -7.90 0.40
C GLY A 333 3.46 -6.92 0.99
N GLY A 334 3.86 -5.65 1.16
CA GLY A 334 2.93 -4.59 1.56
C GLY A 334 2.56 -4.57 3.05
N SER A 335 3.43 -5.06 3.94
CA SER A 335 3.20 -5.06 5.41
C SER A 335 2.86 -3.68 5.97
N CYS A 336 3.45 -2.61 5.44
CA CYS A 336 3.17 -1.22 5.81
C CYS A 336 1.78 -0.70 5.40
N LEU A 337 0.96 -1.49 4.70
CA LEU A 337 -0.32 -1.02 4.17
C LEU A 337 -1.51 -1.25 5.12
N PHE A 338 -1.28 -1.79 6.31
CA PHE A 338 -2.35 -2.23 7.23
C PHE A 338 -2.54 -1.27 8.42
N ASN A 339 -1.67 -0.28 8.60
CA ASN A 339 -1.92 0.83 9.53
C ASN A 339 -2.90 1.81 8.91
N LYS A 340 -4.06 1.96 9.56
CA LYS A 340 -5.00 3.02 9.26
C LYS A 340 -4.44 4.36 9.76
N PRO A 341 -4.19 5.36 8.89
CA PRO A 341 -3.65 6.64 9.32
C PRO A 341 -4.62 7.35 10.27
N LEU A 342 -4.10 8.05 11.27
CA LEU A 342 -4.90 8.95 12.10
C LEU A 342 -5.21 10.23 11.29
N LYS A 343 -6.44 10.75 11.33
CA LYS A 343 -6.88 12.01 10.67
C LYS A 343 -6.92 13.18 11.66
N LEU A 344 -6.78 14.43 11.20
CA LEU A 344 -7.18 15.73 11.84
C LEU A 344 -6.65 16.96 11.04
N LEU A 345 -7.25 17.27 9.88
CA LEU A 345 -7.06 18.57 9.20
C LEU A 345 -8.31 19.45 9.20
N ASP A 346 -9.47 18.87 9.48
CA ASP A 346 -10.76 19.56 9.58
C ASP A 346 -11.30 19.45 11.01
N PRO A 347 -12.31 20.25 11.37
CA PRO A 347 -13.10 19.98 12.56
C PRO A 347 -13.59 18.52 12.54
N PRO A 348 -13.62 17.83 13.71
CA PRO A 348 -14.14 16.47 13.82
C PRO A 348 -15.51 16.33 13.12
N GLU A 349 -15.63 15.36 12.22
CA GLU A 349 -16.86 15.08 11.47
C GLU A 349 -17.32 13.64 11.67
N CYS A 350 -18.35 13.50 12.49
CA CYS A 350 -18.97 12.22 12.79
C CYS A 350 -19.54 11.52 11.54
N GLY A 351 -19.06 10.31 11.29
CA GLY A 351 -19.52 9.44 10.21
C GLY A 351 -18.53 9.34 9.03
N ASN A 352 -17.30 9.77 9.23
CA ASN A 352 -16.20 9.67 8.27
C ASN A 352 -15.34 8.41 8.47
N GLY A 353 -15.58 7.65 9.54
CA GLY A 353 -14.95 6.39 9.87
C GLY A 353 -13.62 6.53 10.61
N PHE A 354 -13.26 7.70 11.14
CA PHE A 354 -12.11 7.89 12.01
C PHE A 354 -12.56 8.44 13.36
N VAL A 355 -12.03 7.88 14.44
CA VAL A 355 -12.30 8.41 15.78
C VAL A 355 -11.45 9.69 15.97
N GLU A 356 -12.11 10.85 15.90
CA GLU A 356 -11.50 12.17 16.03
C GLU A 356 -11.67 12.74 17.45
N ALA A 357 -11.04 13.89 17.74
CA ALA A 357 -11.12 14.50 19.06
C ALA A 357 -12.58 14.87 19.43
N GLY A 358 -13.09 14.35 20.54
CA GLY A 358 -14.48 14.53 20.97
C GLY A 358 -15.44 13.43 20.53
N GLU A 359 -14.97 12.47 19.73
CA GLU A 359 -15.70 11.27 19.36
C GLU A 359 -15.16 10.06 20.13
N GLU A 360 -16.04 9.14 20.51
CA GLU A 360 -15.66 7.87 21.14
C GLU A 360 -15.64 6.71 20.14
N CYS A 361 -16.33 6.88 19.01
CA CYS A 361 -16.45 5.89 17.95
C CYS A 361 -16.84 6.56 16.63
N ASP A 362 -16.44 5.96 15.51
CA ASP A 362 -16.95 6.34 14.19
C ASP A 362 -16.96 5.10 13.28
N CYS A 363 -18.15 4.53 13.08
CA CYS A 363 -18.38 3.37 12.22
C CYS A 363 -18.49 3.72 10.71
N GLY A 364 -18.24 4.98 10.33
CA GLY A 364 -18.34 5.48 8.98
C GLY A 364 -19.73 6.00 8.63
N SER A 365 -20.05 5.97 7.34
CA SER A 365 -21.34 6.44 6.87
C SER A 365 -22.50 5.59 7.40
N LEU A 366 -23.72 6.10 7.38
CA LEU A 366 -24.93 5.37 7.78
C LEU A 366 -25.04 3.95 7.18
N ALA A 367 -24.56 3.76 5.94
CA ALA A 367 -24.56 2.45 5.27
C ALA A 367 -23.40 1.53 5.70
N GLU A 368 -22.30 2.08 6.21
CA GLU A 368 -21.18 1.35 6.80
C GLU A 368 -21.50 0.95 8.23
N CYS A 369 -21.99 1.89 9.04
CA CYS A 369 -22.49 1.63 10.39
C CYS A 369 -23.59 0.55 10.41
N ALA A 370 -24.48 0.53 9.41
CA ALA A 370 -25.50 -0.52 9.30
C ALA A 370 -24.91 -1.93 9.08
N ARG A 371 -23.69 -2.02 8.52
CA ARG A 371 -22.99 -3.30 8.32
C ARG A 371 -22.17 -3.70 9.53
N SER A 372 -21.51 -2.75 10.19
CA SER A 372 -20.65 -2.99 11.34
C SER A 372 -20.62 -1.77 12.27
N GLY A 373 -20.77 -1.98 13.58
CA GLY A 373 -20.59 -0.97 14.62
C GLY A 373 -21.76 -0.02 14.89
N GLY A 374 -22.79 0.06 14.04
CA GLY A 374 -23.92 0.97 14.24
C GLY A 374 -24.82 0.63 15.44
N ASN A 375 -24.77 -0.58 15.97
CA ASN A 375 -25.44 -0.95 17.22
C ASN A 375 -24.65 -0.50 18.47
N CYS A 376 -23.35 -0.27 18.30
CA CYS A 376 -22.42 0.08 19.37
C CYS A 376 -22.14 1.59 19.41
N CYS A 377 -22.28 2.27 18.26
CA CYS A 377 -21.98 3.68 18.09
C CYS A 377 -23.23 4.46 17.68
N LYS A 378 -23.54 5.55 18.41
CA LYS A 378 -24.67 6.43 18.11
C LYS A 378 -24.25 7.88 18.22
N LYS A 379 -24.32 8.63 17.11
CA LYS A 379 -23.84 10.02 17.02
C LYS A 379 -22.38 10.19 17.47
N CYS A 380 -21.53 9.24 17.07
CA CYS A 380 -20.11 9.17 17.44
C CYS A 380 -19.80 9.11 18.93
N THR A 381 -20.78 8.62 19.69
CA THR A 381 -20.65 8.28 21.11
C THR A 381 -20.97 6.80 21.27
N LEU A 382 -20.24 6.11 22.14
CA LEU A 382 -20.51 4.71 22.42
C LEU A 382 -21.85 4.57 23.14
N THR A 383 -22.57 3.50 22.80
CA THR A 383 -23.81 3.14 23.48
C THR A 383 -23.53 2.58 24.89
N HIS A 384 -24.56 2.49 25.73
CA HIS A 384 -24.42 1.94 27.07
C HIS A 384 -23.78 0.53 27.03
N ASP A 385 -22.77 0.31 27.86
CA ASP A 385 -21.93 -0.90 27.91
C ASP A 385 -21.05 -1.17 26.68
N ALA A 386 -21.02 -0.31 25.65
CA ALA A 386 -20.10 -0.49 24.54
C ALA A 386 -18.68 -0.02 24.92
N MET A 387 -17.68 -0.84 24.60
CA MET A 387 -16.25 -0.54 24.71
C MET A 387 -15.62 -0.25 23.35
N CYS A 388 -16.24 -0.74 22.27
CA CYS A 388 -15.79 -0.54 20.91
C CYS A 388 -16.99 -0.47 19.96
N SER A 389 -16.77 0.09 18.78
CA SER A 389 -17.76 0.17 17.70
C SER A 389 -17.47 -0.86 16.61
N ASP A 390 -16.31 -0.74 15.99
CA ASP A 390 -15.89 -1.50 14.82
C ASP A 390 -14.39 -1.82 14.91
N GLY A 391 -13.93 -2.70 14.01
CA GLY A 391 -12.56 -3.22 13.98
C GLY A 391 -12.49 -4.74 14.20
N LEU A 392 -11.37 -5.35 13.83
CA LEU A 392 -11.17 -6.80 13.86
C LEU A 392 -11.14 -7.38 15.28
N CYS A 393 -10.79 -6.55 16.27
CA CYS A 393 -10.77 -6.90 17.69
C CYS A 393 -12.01 -6.40 18.44
N CYS A 394 -13.13 -6.15 17.73
CA CYS A 394 -14.40 -5.76 18.34
C CYS A 394 -15.49 -6.78 18.03
N LYS A 395 -16.11 -7.33 19.08
CA LYS A 395 -17.22 -8.27 18.93
C LYS A 395 -18.32 -7.98 19.94
N GLY A 396 -19.53 -7.75 19.43
CA GLY A 396 -20.69 -7.45 20.28
C GLY A 396 -20.47 -6.21 21.15
N CYS A 397 -19.84 -5.17 20.60
CA CYS A 397 -19.48 -3.93 21.29
C CYS A 397 -18.47 -4.09 22.44
N LYS A 398 -17.78 -5.23 22.54
CA LYS A 398 -16.73 -5.48 23.53
C LYS A 398 -15.42 -5.82 22.82
N TYR A 399 -14.29 -5.47 23.43
CA TYR A 399 -12.99 -5.89 22.94
C TYR A 399 -12.89 -7.41 22.95
N GLU A 400 -12.32 -7.98 21.89
CA GLU A 400 -11.90 -9.38 21.90
C GLU A 400 -10.78 -9.56 22.93
N PRO A 401 -10.75 -10.66 23.70
CA PRO A 401 -9.72 -10.90 24.70
C PRO A 401 -8.29 -10.86 24.13
N ARG A 402 -7.32 -10.55 25.00
CA ARG A 402 -5.89 -10.64 24.67
C ARG A 402 -5.58 -12.02 24.10
N GLY A 403 -4.80 -12.07 23.01
CA GLY A 403 -4.37 -13.33 22.39
C GLY A 403 -5.31 -13.92 21.33
N VAL A 404 -6.50 -13.35 21.12
CA VAL A 404 -7.36 -13.74 19.99
C VAL A 404 -6.71 -13.29 18.69
N SER A 405 -6.44 -14.21 17.76
CA SER A 405 -5.90 -13.84 16.44
C SER A 405 -6.91 -12.99 15.66
N CYS A 406 -6.46 -11.81 15.21
CA CYS A 406 -7.21 -10.93 14.33
C CYS A 406 -6.72 -11.00 12.88
N ARG A 407 -5.46 -11.36 12.66
CA ARG A 407 -4.89 -11.67 11.35
C ARG A 407 -3.98 -12.90 11.45
N GLU A 408 -4.14 -13.79 10.48
CA GLU A 408 -3.31 -14.98 10.36
C GLU A 408 -2.06 -14.68 9.52
N ALA A 409 -0.97 -15.40 9.81
CA ALA A 409 0.26 -15.31 9.03
C ALA A 409 0.04 -15.85 7.60
N VAL A 410 0.47 -15.09 6.58
CA VAL A 410 0.34 -15.51 5.17
C VAL A 410 1.40 -16.52 4.74
N ASN A 411 2.56 -16.49 5.39
CA ASN A 411 3.69 -17.34 5.09
C ASN A 411 4.56 -17.54 6.36
N GLU A 412 5.60 -18.36 6.27
CA GLU A 412 6.50 -18.65 7.40
C GLU A 412 7.36 -17.45 7.85
N CYS A 413 7.46 -16.40 7.05
CA CYS A 413 8.17 -15.17 7.35
C CYS A 413 7.28 -14.08 7.95
N ASP A 414 5.98 -14.32 8.02
CA ASP A 414 4.99 -13.41 8.57
C ASP A 414 4.72 -13.72 10.05
N ILE A 415 4.24 -12.73 10.80
CA ILE A 415 3.88 -12.89 12.22
C ILE A 415 2.35 -12.78 12.33
N PRO A 416 1.65 -13.72 12.97
CA PRO A 416 0.21 -13.57 13.19
C PRO A 416 -0.05 -12.51 14.27
N GLU A 417 -0.97 -11.58 14.01
CA GLU A 417 -1.36 -10.56 14.97
C GLU A 417 -2.52 -11.03 15.83
N THR A 418 -2.40 -10.68 17.11
CA THR A 418 -3.39 -11.00 18.13
C THR A 418 -3.90 -9.72 18.78
N CYS A 419 -5.18 -9.70 19.10
CA CYS A 419 -5.80 -8.61 19.83
C CYS A 419 -5.10 -8.39 21.17
N THR A 420 -4.89 -7.14 21.52
CA THR A 420 -4.25 -6.73 22.77
C THR A 420 -5.19 -6.84 23.98
N GLY A 421 -6.51 -6.84 23.74
CA GLY A 421 -7.55 -6.88 24.77
C GLY A 421 -8.09 -5.51 25.18
N ASP A 422 -7.46 -4.43 24.73
CA ASP A 422 -7.77 -3.04 25.08
C ASP A 422 -7.99 -2.14 23.85
N SER A 423 -7.94 -2.70 22.64
CA SER A 423 -8.13 -1.99 21.37
C SER A 423 -9.12 -2.73 20.48
N SER A 424 -9.89 -1.98 19.69
CA SER A 424 -10.79 -2.54 18.69
C SER A 424 -10.08 -2.86 17.37
N GLN A 425 -8.90 -2.28 17.14
CA GLN A 425 -8.10 -2.47 15.94
C GLN A 425 -7.11 -3.62 16.14
N CYS A 426 -6.86 -4.37 15.06
CA CYS A 426 -5.76 -5.33 15.04
C CYS A 426 -4.43 -4.55 15.07
N PRO A 427 -3.40 -5.04 15.79
CA PRO A 427 -2.07 -4.42 15.74
C PRO A 427 -1.52 -4.28 14.31
N PRO A 428 -0.55 -3.38 14.08
CA PRO A 428 0.10 -3.25 12.77
C PRO A 428 0.63 -4.58 12.25
N ASN A 429 0.55 -4.79 10.93
CA ASN A 429 1.05 -5.99 10.26
C ASN A 429 2.59 -6.00 10.29
N LEU A 430 3.15 -6.93 11.05
CA LEU A 430 4.58 -7.09 11.21
C LEU A 430 5.03 -8.43 10.66
N HIS A 431 6.25 -8.47 10.14
CA HIS A 431 6.85 -9.72 9.69
C HIS A 431 8.10 -10.02 10.50
N LYS A 432 8.58 -11.27 10.40
CA LYS A 432 9.83 -11.69 11.04
C LYS A 432 10.97 -10.85 10.50
N LEU A 433 11.92 -10.55 11.38
CA LEU A 433 13.15 -9.87 11.01
C LEU A 433 13.88 -10.64 9.90
N ASP A 434 14.63 -9.92 9.06
CA ASP A 434 15.45 -10.53 8.03
C ASP A 434 16.48 -11.50 8.65
N GLY A 435 16.67 -12.64 7.99
CA GLY A 435 17.59 -13.70 8.43
C GLY A 435 16.93 -14.90 9.11
N TYR A 436 15.62 -14.86 9.41
CA TYR A 436 14.89 -16.06 9.85
C TYR A 436 14.90 -17.16 8.79
N PHE A 437 14.93 -18.42 9.21
CA PHE A 437 14.82 -19.56 8.31
C PHE A 437 13.37 -19.76 7.83
N CYS A 438 13.22 -20.25 6.60
CA CYS A 438 11.94 -20.65 6.01
C CYS A 438 12.14 -21.81 5.03
N GLU A 439 11.06 -22.48 4.64
CA GLU A 439 11.04 -23.67 3.78
C GLU A 439 11.97 -24.78 4.29
N ASN A 440 11.78 -25.23 5.53
CA ASN A 440 12.63 -26.25 6.16
C ASN A 440 14.14 -25.92 6.06
N GLU A 441 14.47 -24.68 6.40
CA GLU A 441 15.83 -24.11 6.40
C GLU A 441 16.50 -23.93 5.02
N GLN A 442 15.80 -24.20 3.92
CA GLN A 442 16.30 -24.00 2.57
C GLN A 442 16.32 -22.52 2.15
N GLY A 443 15.47 -21.70 2.78
CA GLY A 443 15.32 -20.28 2.51
C GLY A 443 15.65 -19.38 3.70
N ARG A 444 15.62 -18.07 3.43
CA ARG A 444 15.67 -17.02 4.44
C ARG A 444 14.59 -15.98 4.22
N CYS A 445 14.03 -15.50 5.31
CA CYS A 445 13.13 -14.35 5.30
C CYS A 445 13.93 -13.09 5.00
N TYR A 446 13.49 -12.35 4.00
CA TYR A 446 14.08 -11.07 3.60
C TYR A 446 12.97 -10.15 3.08
N GLY A 447 12.69 -9.06 3.80
CA GLY A 447 11.58 -8.15 3.54
C GLY A 447 10.22 -8.84 3.58
N GLY A 448 9.97 -9.67 4.60
CA GLY A 448 8.71 -10.38 4.82
C GLY A 448 8.44 -11.57 3.89
N ARG A 449 9.37 -11.87 2.98
CA ARG A 449 9.24 -12.93 1.96
C ARG A 449 10.32 -13.97 2.14
N CYS A 450 9.98 -15.24 1.92
CA CYS A 450 10.96 -16.31 1.91
C CYS A 450 11.71 -16.33 0.57
N LYS A 451 13.04 -16.13 0.62
CA LYS A 451 13.95 -16.12 -0.54
C LYS A 451 14.59 -17.48 -0.74
N THR A 452 14.31 -18.07 -1.89
CA THR A 452 14.99 -19.28 -2.42
C THR A 452 15.17 -19.14 -3.93
N ARG A 453 16.23 -19.77 -4.47
CA ARG A 453 16.42 -19.85 -5.92
C ARG A 453 15.23 -20.54 -6.61
N ASP A 454 14.66 -21.55 -5.96
CA ASP A 454 13.49 -22.27 -6.46
C ASP A 454 12.25 -21.37 -6.56
N ARG A 455 11.95 -20.58 -5.53
CA ARG A 455 10.86 -19.59 -5.59
C ARG A 455 11.09 -18.56 -6.68
N GLN A 456 12.34 -18.07 -6.83
CA GLN A 456 12.68 -17.11 -7.87
C GLN A 456 12.46 -17.69 -9.27
N CYS A 457 12.95 -18.91 -9.54
CA CYS A 457 12.71 -19.61 -10.81
C CYS A 457 11.22 -19.90 -11.04
N ASN A 458 10.47 -20.23 -9.99
CA ASN A 458 9.05 -20.55 -10.11
C ASN A 458 8.21 -19.29 -10.41
N ALA A 459 8.56 -18.17 -9.77
CA ALA A 459 7.95 -16.87 -10.05
C ALA A 459 8.24 -16.44 -11.49
N LEU A 460 9.51 -16.52 -11.92
CA LEU A 460 9.97 -16.04 -13.22
C LEU A 460 9.54 -16.93 -14.39
N TRP A 461 9.60 -18.25 -14.23
CA TRP A 461 9.44 -19.22 -15.32
C TRP A 461 8.40 -20.31 -15.05
N GLY A 462 7.86 -20.42 -13.83
CA GLY A 462 7.00 -21.56 -13.44
C GLY A 462 7.78 -22.88 -13.33
N ARG A 463 9.09 -22.80 -13.07
CA ARG A 463 10.01 -23.95 -13.00
C ARG A 463 10.84 -23.91 -11.72
N SER A 464 11.47 -25.03 -11.36
CA SER A 464 12.40 -25.09 -10.23
C SER A 464 13.78 -24.52 -10.58
N SER A 465 14.59 -24.27 -9.55
CA SER A 465 16.00 -23.95 -9.70
C SER A 465 16.76 -25.10 -10.34
N ALA A 466 17.83 -24.77 -11.06
CA ALA A 466 18.79 -25.75 -11.55
C ALA A 466 19.63 -26.31 -10.39
N GLU A 467 20.29 -27.43 -10.65
CA GLU A 467 21.14 -28.06 -9.65
C GLU A 467 22.37 -27.22 -9.33
N ARG A 468 22.88 -27.34 -8.10
CA ARG A 468 24.10 -26.65 -7.64
C ARG A 468 25.27 -26.78 -8.62
N PHE A 469 25.42 -27.95 -9.23
CA PHE A 469 26.44 -28.23 -10.24
C PHE A 469 26.40 -27.24 -11.42
N CYS A 470 25.21 -26.83 -11.87
CA CYS A 470 25.07 -25.87 -12.96
C CYS A 470 25.71 -24.52 -12.63
N TYR A 471 25.46 -24.02 -11.41
CA TYR A 471 26.04 -22.77 -10.93
C TYR A 471 27.56 -22.88 -10.80
N GLU A 472 28.05 -23.97 -10.20
CA GLU A 472 29.49 -24.20 -10.01
C GLU A 472 30.28 -24.33 -11.31
N LYS A 473 29.62 -24.73 -12.41
CA LYS A 473 30.23 -24.82 -13.74
C LYS A 473 30.09 -23.55 -14.55
N LEU A 474 28.90 -23.00 -14.68
CA LEU A 474 28.66 -21.89 -15.60
C LEU A 474 29.08 -20.54 -15.02
N ASN A 475 28.81 -20.28 -13.74
CA ASN A 475 29.04 -18.94 -13.18
C ASN A 475 30.52 -18.58 -13.01
N VAL A 476 31.39 -19.58 -12.91
CA VAL A 476 32.85 -19.38 -12.90
C VAL A 476 33.43 -19.08 -14.29
N GLU A 477 32.70 -19.37 -15.38
CA GLU A 477 33.20 -19.12 -16.74
C GLU A 477 33.21 -17.61 -17.06
N GLY A 478 32.26 -16.85 -16.50
CA GLY A 478 32.12 -15.42 -16.79
C GLY A 478 31.72 -15.19 -18.24
N THR A 479 30.63 -15.83 -18.67
CA THR A 479 30.08 -15.71 -20.01
C THR A 479 28.61 -15.27 -19.92
N GLU A 480 27.98 -15.01 -21.07
CA GLU A 480 26.55 -14.72 -21.12
C GLU A 480 25.67 -15.83 -20.50
N ARG A 481 26.17 -17.07 -20.45
CA ARG A 481 25.45 -18.24 -19.92
C ARG A 481 25.65 -18.45 -18.42
N GLY A 482 26.58 -17.73 -17.80
CA GLY A 482 26.87 -17.80 -16.37
C GLY A 482 27.98 -16.82 -15.98
N ASN A 483 27.67 -15.92 -15.04
CA ASN A 483 28.56 -14.83 -14.63
C ASN A 483 28.08 -14.19 -13.31
N CYS A 484 28.86 -13.25 -12.78
CA CYS A 484 28.55 -12.44 -11.59
C CYS A 484 28.28 -10.96 -11.92
N GLY A 485 27.71 -10.69 -13.10
CA GLY A 485 27.44 -9.35 -13.58
C GLY A 485 28.32 -8.95 -14.75
N ARG A 486 28.37 -7.64 -15.01
CA ARG A 486 29.15 -7.04 -16.08
C ARG A 486 30.12 -6.01 -15.54
N GLU A 487 31.29 -5.95 -16.15
CA GLU A 487 32.27 -4.88 -15.95
C GLU A 487 32.60 -4.30 -17.34
N GLY A 488 32.04 -3.13 -17.62
CA GLY A 488 32.04 -2.56 -18.98
C GLY A 488 31.38 -3.51 -20.00
N PRO A 489 32.03 -3.82 -21.14
CA PRO A 489 31.49 -4.77 -22.12
C PRO A 489 31.66 -6.25 -21.72
N GLY A 490 32.51 -6.53 -20.72
CA GLY A 490 32.87 -7.89 -20.32
C GLY A 490 31.94 -8.47 -19.26
N TRP A 491 31.82 -9.80 -19.26
CA TRP A 491 31.13 -10.55 -18.21
C TRP A 491 32.09 -10.86 -17.08
N LEU A 492 31.63 -10.69 -15.84
CA LEU A 492 32.45 -10.93 -14.66
C LEU A 492 32.42 -12.42 -14.28
N GLN A 493 33.58 -13.03 -14.13
CA GLN A 493 33.69 -14.39 -13.58
C GLN A 493 33.32 -14.38 -12.09
N CYS A 494 32.47 -15.33 -11.66
CA CYS A 494 32.23 -15.50 -10.24
C CYS A 494 33.41 -16.15 -9.54
N ASN A 495 33.74 -15.68 -8.33
CA ASN A 495 34.57 -16.48 -7.44
C ASN A 495 33.85 -17.78 -7.07
N LYS A 496 34.61 -18.82 -6.72
CA LYS A 496 34.05 -20.12 -6.32
C LYS A 496 33.05 -20.04 -5.15
N GLN A 497 33.21 -19.06 -4.26
CA GLN A 497 32.31 -18.84 -3.13
C GLN A 497 31.01 -18.13 -3.55
N ASP A 498 31.05 -17.35 -4.63
CA ASP A 498 29.96 -16.47 -5.08
C ASP A 498 29.08 -17.12 -6.16
N VAL A 499 29.43 -18.33 -6.62
CA VAL A 499 28.74 -18.99 -7.75
C VAL A 499 27.24 -19.14 -7.56
N LEU A 500 26.75 -19.24 -6.32
CA LEU A 500 25.31 -19.33 -6.01
C LEU A 500 24.60 -17.99 -5.89
N CYS A 501 25.31 -16.88 -6.04
CA CYS A 501 24.79 -15.51 -6.04
C CYS A 501 24.92 -14.83 -7.41
N GLY A 502 25.52 -15.50 -8.38
CA GLY A 502 25.64 -15.03 -9.76
C GLY A 502 24.35 -15.23 -10.58
N PHE A 503 24.52 -15.49 -11.87
CA PHE A 503 23.44 -15.68 -12.82
C PHE A 503 22.50 -16.82 -12.38
N LEU A 504 21.20 -16.56 -12.46
CA LEU A 504 20.14 -17.47 -12.05
C LEU A 504 19.95 -18.57 -13.10
N LEU A 505 20.01 -19.82 -12.65
CA LEU A 505 19.83 -21.00 -13.49
C LEU A 505 18.60 -21.78 -13.04
N CYS A 506 17.73 -22.12 -13.98
CA CYS A 506 16.46 -22.79 -13.74
C CYS A 506 16.35 -24.06 -14.58
N ALA A 507 15.63 -25.06 -14.08
CA ALA A 507 15.44 -26.33 -14.76
C ALA A 507 14.35 -26.25 -15.83
N ASN A 508 14.58 -26.83 -17.02
CA ASN A 508 13.56 -27.02 -18.07
C ASN A 508 12.79 -25.73 -18.46
N ILE A 509 13.47 -24.58 -18.50
CA ILE A 509 12.87 -23.34 -18.99
C ILE A 509 12.79 -23.32 -20.52
N SER A 510 11.73 -22.71 -21.04
CA SER A 510 11.42 -22.54 -22.45
C SER A 510 10.39 -21.44 -22.64
N GLY A 511 10.44 -20.69 -23.75
CA GLY A 511 9.46 -19.66 -24.07
C GLY A 511 9.71 -18.33 -23.34
N ALA A 512 8.68 -17.48 -23.26
CA ALA A 512 8.77 -16.18 -22.61
C ALA A 512 8.63 -16.31 -21.08
N PRO A 513 9.33 -15.47 -20.29
CA PRO A 513 9.18 -15.44 -18.85
C PRO A 513 7.77 -14.97 -18.46
N ARG A 514 7.33 -15.39 -17.28
CA ARG A 514 6.07 -14.94 -16.67
C ARG A 514 6.14 -13.49 -16.20
N LEU A 515 7.35 -13.05 -15.80
CA LEU A 515 7.64 -11.72 -15.28
C LEU A 515 8.76 -11.09 -16.12
N GLY A 516 8.60 -9.84 -16.54
CA GLY A 516 9.63 -9.09 -17.27
C GLY A 516 9.72 -9.43 -18.75
N GLU A 517 10.71 -8.83 -19.42
CA GLU A 517 11.01 -9.05 -20.83
C GLU A 517 12.34 -9.80 -20.95
N LEU A 518 12.36 -10.85 -21.78
CA LEU A 518 13.58 -11.61 -22.08
C LEU A 518 14.43 -10.82 -23.08
N SER A 519 15.66 -10.50 -22.69
CA SER A 519 16.68 -9.92 -23.55
C SER A 519 17.54 -11.04 -24.14
N GLY A 520 17.55 -11.15 -25.47
CA GLY A 520 18.27 -12.21 -26.17
C GLY A 520 17.55 -13.57 -26.13
N GLU A 521 18.33 -14.64 -26.08
CA GLU A 521 17.84 -16.02 -26.06
C GLU A 521 18.08 -16.70 -24.70
N ILE A 522 17.36 -17.79 -24.45
CA ILE A 522 17.60 -18.64 -23.28
C ILE A 522 18.94 -19.36 -23.49
N ALA A 523 19.93 -19.03 -22.65
CA ALA A 523 21.18 -19.74 -22.55
C ALA A 523 20.91 -21.18 -22.11
N THR A 524 21.32 -22.16 -22.91
CA THR A 524 21.17 -23.59 -22.62
C THR A 524 22.50 -24.30 -22.77
N THR A 525 22.91 -25.02 -21.72
CA THR A 525 24.09 -25.86 -21.73
C THR A 525 23.77 -27.20 -21.07
N THR A 526 24.10 -28.30 -21.75
CA THR A 526 23.88 -29.66 -21.23
C THR A 526 25.20 -30.28 -20.81
N PHE A 527 25.24 -30.85 -19.61
CA PHE A 527 26.41 -31.55 -19.09
C PHE A 527 26.08 -33.01 -18.79
N TYR A 528 27.08 -33.89 -18.89
CA TYR A 528 26.96 -35.24 -18.39
C TYR A 528 27.51 -35.30 -16.95
N HIS A 529 26.63 -35.51 -15.96
CA HIS A 529 26.97 -35.52 -14.54
C HIS A 529 26.21 -36.63 -13.82
N GLN A 530 26.88 -37.43 -12.98
CA GLN A 530 26.28 -38.53 -12.21
C GLN A 530 25.44 -39.51 -13.08
N ASN A 531 25.99 -39.96 -14.21
CA ASN A 531 25.31 -40.85 -15.17
C ASN A 531 23.99 -40.32 -15.75
N ARG A 532 23.77 -39.01 -15.75
CA ARG A 532 22.63 -38.37 -16.42
C ARG A 532 23.04 -37.08 -17.13
N TYR A 533 22.26 -36.69 -18.13
CA TYR A 533 22.36 -35.39 -18.74
C TYR A 533 21.62 -34.36 -17.87
N VAL A 534 22.31 -33.27 -17.53
CA VAL A 534 21.78 -32.16 -16.74
C VAL A 534 21.75 -30.92 -17.63
N ASP A 535 20.54 -30.39 -17.86
CA ASP A 535 20.32 -29.16 -18.62
C ASP A 535 20.37 -27.96 -17.69
N CYS A 536 21.39 -27.13 -17.86
CA CYS A 536 21.55 -25.87 -17.16
C CYS A 536 21.07 -24.75 -18.07
N ARG A 537 20.00 -24.06 -17.67
CA ARG A 537 19.38 -23.02 -18.49
C ARG A 537 19.19 -21.73 -17.70
N GLY A 538 19.35 -20.59 -18.37
CA GLY A 538 19.07 -19.27 -17.80
C GLY A 538 18.73 -18.26 -18.89
N GLY A 539 18.17 -17.12 -18.52
CA GLY A 539 17.81 -16.07 -19.47
C GLY A 539 17.98 -14.70 -18.83
N HIS A 540 18.41 -13.72 -19.63
CA HIS A 540 18.55 -12.34 -19.17
C HIS A 540 17.18 -11.68 -19.16
N VAL A 541 16.58 -11.52 -17.98
CA VAL A 541 15.23 -10.97 -17.84
C VAL A 541 15.29 -9.64 -17.13
N GLN A 542 14.74 -8.62 -17.77
CA GLN A 542 14.67 -7.27 -17.20
C GLN A 542 13.22 -6.88 -16.99
N LEU A 543 12.96 -6.24 -15.86
CA LEU A 543 11.71 -5.55 -15.62
C LEU A 543 11.70 -4.19 -16.32
N VAL A 544 10.49 -3.67 -16.47
CA VAL A 544 10.22 -2.37 -17.09
C VAL A 544 10.80 -1.20 -16.28
N ASP A 545 11.10 -1.43 -15.01
CA ASP A 545 11.74 -0.48 -14.09
C ASP A 545 13.27 -0.62 -14.08
N GLY A 546 13.84 -1.33 -15.06
CA GLY A 546 15.28 -1.59 -15.16
C GLY A 546 15.82 -2.61 -14.16
N SER A 547 14.99 -3.18 -13.28
CA SER A 547 15.43 -4.21 -12.34
C SER A 547 15.83 -5.47 -13.10
N ASP A 548 16.98 -6.01 -12.75
CA ASP A 548 17.53 -7.21 -13.36
C ASP A 548 17.11 -8.45 -12.58
N LEU A 549 16.29 -9.31 -13.19
CA LEU A 549 15.84 -10.58 -12.60
C LEU A 549 16.71 -11.77 -13.05
N SER A 550 17.79 -11.51 -13.78
CA SER A 550 18.69 -12.53 -14.32
C SER A 550 19.63 -13.12 -13.28
N TYR A 551 19.76 -12.49 -12.12
CA TYR A 551 20.68 -12.89 -11.06
C TYR A 551 19.92 -13.35 -9.83
N VAL A 552 20.58 -14.15 -9.00
CA VAL A 552 20.01 -14.59 -7.72
C VAL A 552 19.74 -13.39 -6.82
N GLU A 553 18.51 -13.30 -6.29
CA GLU A 553 18.09 -12.18 -5.45
C GLU A 553 18.86 -12.08 -4.14
N ASP A 554 19.05 -10.85 -3.66
CA ASP A 554 19.62 -10.58 -2.34
C ASP A 554 18.79 -11.23 -1.22
N GLY A 555 19.48 -11.68 -0.17
CA GLY A 555 18.90 -12.45 0.93
C GLY A 555 18.72 -13.93 0.63
N THR A 556 19.05 -14.42 -0.57
CA THR A 556 18.98 -15.85 -0.90
C THR A 556 20.13 -16.64 -0.27
N PRO A 557 19.90 -17.80 0.34
CA PRO A 557 20.97 -18.60 0.95
C PRO A 557 21.97 -19.15 -0.08
N CYS A 558 23.26 -18.92 0.14
CA CYS A 558 24.36 -19.44 -0.69
C CYS A 558 25.26 -20.44 0.03
N GLY A 559 25.07 -20.61 1.34
CA GLY A 559 25.79 -21.58 2.17
C GLY A 559 25.29 -21.56 3.62
N PRO A 560 25.85 -22.41 4.50
CA PRO A 560 25.50 -22.41 5.92
C PRO A 560 25.78 -21.05 6.57
N GLY A 561 24.73 -20.35 7.01
CA GLY A 561 24.85 -19.00 7.59
C GLY A 561 25.29 -17.91 6.60
N MET A 562 25.20 -18.16 5.28
CA MET A 562 25.67 -17.25 4.23
C MET A 562 24.53 -16.88 3.28
N LEU A 563 24.51 -15.63 2.84
CA LEU A 563 23.45 -15.02 2.04
C LEU A 563 24.02 -14.22 0.88
N CYS A 564 23.26 -14.13 -0.21
CA CYS A 564 23.61 -13.30 -1.35
C CYS A 564 23.34 -11.82 -1.08
N LEU A 565 24.33 -10.97 -1.35
CA LEU A 565 24.20 -9.52 -1.39
C LEU A 565 25.09 -8.98 -2.50
N ASP A 566 24.53 -8.18 -3.40
CA ASP A 566 25.27 -7.59 -4.53
C ASP A 566 26.07 -8.64 -5.32
N ARG A 567 25.44 -9.79 -5.56
CA ARG A 567 26.00 -10.96 -6.27
C ARG A 567 27.19 -11.64 -5.57
N LYS A 568 27.42 -11.35 -4.29
CA LYS A 568 28.45 -12.00 -3.46
C LYS A 568 27.82 -12.86 -2.37
N CYS A 569 28.48 -13.96 -2.02
CA CYS A 569 28.07 -14.82 -0.93
C CYS A 569 28.74 -14.36 0.36
N LEU A 570 27.99 -13.66 1.20
CA LEU A 570 28.50 -13.04 2.43
C LEU A 570 27.92 -13.74 3.67
N PRO A 571 28.66 -13.75 4.80
CA PRO A 571 28.10 -14.20 6.08
C PRO A 571 26.86 -13.37 6.46
N ALA A 572 25.88 -13.98 7.13
CA ALA A 572 24.69 -13.28 7.60
C ALA A 572 25.00 -12.06 8.50
N THR A 573 26.15 -12.08 9.20
CA THR A 573 26.62 -10.93 9.99
C THR A 573 26.96 -9.69 9.16
N ALA A 574 27.28 -9.84 7.87
CA ALA A 574 27.57 -8.72 6.97
C ALA A 574 26.33 -7.87 6.63
N PHE A 575 25.13 -8.39 6.87
CA PHE A 575 23.87 -7.70 6.59
C PHE A 575 23.46 -6.74 7.72
N ASN A 576 24.20 -6.72 8.84
CA ASN A 576 23.93 -5.88 10.01
C ASN A 576 22.45 -5.92 10.44
N PHE A 577 21.87 -7.14 10.47
CA PHE A 577 20.50 -7.32 10.94
C PHE A 577 20.35 -6.72 12.34
N SER A 578 19.24 -6.01 12.57
CA SER A 578 18.92 -5.48 13.89
C SER A 578 18.81 -6.62 14.91
N SER A 579 18.98 -6.34 16.19
CA SER A 579 18.78 -7.33 17.25
C SER A 579 17.60 -6.93 18.12
N CYS A 580 16.85 -7.94 18.57
CA CYS A 580 15.81 -7.73 19.56
C CYS A 580 16.37 -7.85 20.98
N PRO A 581 15.81 -7.12 21.95
CA PRO A 581 16.20 -7.25 23.34
C PRO A 581 15.98 -8.68 23.86
N GLY A 582 16.87 -9.14 24.76
CA GLY A 582 16.82 -10.51 25.27
C GLY A 582 17.20 -11.59 24.25
N SER A 583 17.87 -11.22 23.16
CA SER A 583 18.38 -12.15 22.15
C SER A 583 19.88 -12.37 22.33
N TRP A 584 20.28 -13.62 22.62
CA TRP A 584 21.66 -14.03 22.95
C TRP A 584 21.85 -15.53 22.67
N ASP A 585 23.02 -15.93 22.18
CA ASP A 585 23.39 -17.34 21.93
C ASP A 585 22.31 -18.18 21.24
N GLY A 586 21.75 -17.67 20.13
CA GLY A 586 20.71 -18.36 19.36
C GLY A 586 19.31 -18.34 19.97
N LYS A 587 19.15 -17.85 21.20
CA LYS A 587 17.83 -17.54 21.79
C LYS A 587 17.38 -16.19 21.29
N ILE A 588 16.15 -16.10 20.80
CA ILE A 588 15.54 -14.85 20.35
C ILE A 588 14.41 -14.52 21.32
N CYS A 589 14.39 -13.30 21.87
CA CYS A 589 13.36 -12.83 22.81
C CYS A 589 13.13 -13.82 23.98
N PHE A 590 14.20 -14.19 24.69
CA PHE A 590 14.18 -15.20 25.76
C PHE A 590 13.61 -16.58 25.37
N ASP A 591 13.53 -16.91 24.08
CA ASP A 591 12.86 -18.12 23.53
C ASP A 591 11.34 -18.15 23.77
N HIS A 592 10.77 -17.00 24.13
CA HIS A 592 9.35 -16.81 24.41
C HIS A 592 8.68 -15.86 23.42
N GLY A 593 9.35 -15.52 22.32
CA GLY A 593 8.81 -14.63 21.31
C GLY A 593 9.51 -14.73 19.97
N VAL A 594 9.09 -13.86 19.06
CA VAL A 594 9.64 -13.69 17.72
C VAL A 594 10.08 -12.25 17.55
N CYS A 595 11.22 -12.02 16.91
CA CYS A 595 11.72 -10.69 16.61
C CYS A 595 11.09 -10.16 15.32
N SER A 596 10.41 -9.01 15.41
CA SER A 596 9.79 -8.34 14.27
C SER A 596 10.79 -7.54 13.44
N ASN A 597 10.38 -7.13 12.25
CA ASN A 597 11.12 -6.24 11.36
C ASN A 597 11.40 -4.83 11.95
N GLU A 598 10.73 -4.46 13.03
CA GLU A 598 10.99 -3.22 13.78
C GLU A 598 11.99 -3.41 14.92
N GLY A 599 12.59 -4.60 15.07
CA GLY A 599 13.49 -4.91 16.19
C GLY A 599 12.78 -5.01 17.54
N LYS A 600 11.48 -5.36 17.53
CA LYS A 600 10.66 -5.55 18.74
C LYS A 600 10.32 -7.03 18.92
N CYS A 601 10.29 -7.48 20.18
CA CYS A 601 9.85 -8.83 20.51
C CYS A 601 8.32 -8.92 20.53
N ILE A 602 7.78 -9.88 19.77
CA ILE A 602 6.38 -10.29 19.80
C ILE A 602 6.30 -11.57 20.63
N CYS A 603 5.76 -11.45 21.85
CA CYS A 603 5.73 -12.53 22.82
C CYS A 603 4.64 -13.55 22.53
N ARG A 604 4.89 -14.80 22.92
CA ARG A 604 3.87 -15.85 23.00
C ARG A 604 2.80 -15.45 24.04
N ALA A 605 1.60 -16.01 23.91
CA ALA A 605 0.41 -15.63 24.69
C ALA A 605 0.63 -15.53 26.22
N GLU A 606 1.46 -16.42 26.76
CA GLU A 606 1.75 -16.53 28.20
C GLU A 606 2.87 -15.60 28.70
N TRP A 607 3.46 -14.79 27.82
CA TRP A 607 4.63 -13.99 28.10
C TRP A 607 4.42 -12.52 27.70
N THR A 608 5.06 -11.62 28.44
CA THR A 608 5.00 -10.17 28.25
C THR A 608 6.35 -9.51 28.56
N GLY A 609 6.40 -8.19 28.44
CA GLY A 609 7.62 -7.39 28.57
C GLY A 609 8.31 -7.15 27.23
N LYS A 610 9.28 -6.22 27.21
CA LYS A 610 9.96 -5.80 25.97
C LYS A 610 10.80 -6.91 25.34
N ASP A 611 11.22 -7.88 26.13
CA ASP A 611 12.10 -8.99 25.77
C ASP A 611 11.43 -10.37 25.96
N CYS A 612 10.14 -10.41 26.34
CA CYS A 612 9.38 -11.61 26.65
C CYS A 612 9.90 -12.42 27.87
N SER A 613 10.53 -11.75 28.84
CA SER A 613 11.04 -12.38 30.06
C SER A 613 9.99 -12.58 31.17
N VAL A 614 8.84 -11.92 31.09
CA VAL A 614 7.83 -11.92 32.17
C VAL A 614 6.71 -12.90 31.83
N TYR A 615 6.46 -13.87 32.70
CA TYR A 615 5.34 -14.80 32.58
C TYR A 615 4.05 -14.12 33.05
N ASP A 616 3.07 -13.98 32.14
CA ASP A 616 1.76 -13.38 32.37
C ASP A 616 0.69 -14.18 31.61
N PRO A 617 0.22 -15.31 32.17
CA PRO A 617 -0.72 -16.19 31.51
C PRO A 617 -2.09 -15.51 31.33
N ILE A 618 -2.71 -15.72 30.17
CA ILE A 618 -4.06 -15.19 29.92
C ILE A 618 -5.01 -15.93 30.86
N PRO A 619 -5.78 -15.23 31.72
CA PRO A 619 -6.70 -15.90 32.64
C PRO A 619 -7.70 -16.75 31.87
N GLU A 620 -7.70 -18.07 32.08
CA GLU A 620 -8.73 -18.93 31.53
C GLU A 620 -10.08 -18.53 32.15
N PRO A 621 -11.13 -18.28 31.33
CA PRO A 621 -12.45 -18.07 31.86
C PRO A 621 -12.91 -19.37 32.50
N LYS A 622 -12.88 -19.43 33.84
CA LYS A 622 -13.49 -20.53 34.58
C LYS A 622 -14.95 -20.63 34.15
N PRO A 623 -15.47 -21.80 33.77
CA PRO A 623 -16.89 -21.98 33.56
C PRO A 623 -17.58 -21.90 34.92
N THR A 624 -17.89 -20.69 35.37
CA THR A 624 -18.76 -20.50 36.53
C THR A 624 -20.18 -20.77 36.07
N GLY A 625 -20.70 -21.93 36.48
CA GLY A 625 -22.14 -22.25 36.47
C GLY A 625 -22.94 -21.42 37.48
N GLU A 626 -22.45 -20.26 37.88
CA GLU A 626 -23.16 -19.33 38.75
C GLU A 626 -22.93 -17.91 38.26
N THR A 627 -24.05 -17.20 38.05
CA THR A 627 -24.09 -15.79 37.73
C THR A 627 -23.48 -14.96 38.85
N GLU A 628 -22.16 -14.76 38.83
CA GLU A 628 -21.56 -13.66 39.58
C GLU A 628 -21.92 -12.35 38.86
N ARG A 629 -22.80 -11.59 39.51
CA ARG A 629 -23.00 -10.18 39.20
C ARG A 629 -21.66 -9.46 39.37
N TYR A 630 -21.00 -9.17 38.27
CA TYR A 630 -19.89 -8.22 38.24
C TYR A 630 -20.38 -6.90 38.83
N LYS A 631 -20.00 -6.61 40.08
CA LYS A 631 -20.16 -5.27 40.63
C LYS A 631 -19.17 -4.39 39.88
N GLY A 632 -19.68 -3.60 38.94
CA GLY A 632 -18.94 -2.48 38.37
C GLY A 632 -18.42 -1.55 39.47
N PRO A 633 -17.53 -0.60 39.14
CA PRO A 633 -17.02 0.38 40.10
C PRO A 633 -18.21 1.02 40.80
N SER A 634 -18.31 0.81 42.12
CA SER A 634 -19.42 1.29 42.92
C SER A 634 -19.57 2.80 42.72
N GLY A 635 -20.77 3.25 42.32
CA GLY A 635 -21.10 4.68 42.16
C GLY A 635 -20.85 5.53 43.41
N THR A 636 -20.49 4.91 44.54
CA THR A 636 -20.01 5.57 45.76
C THR A 636 -18.73 6.37 45.55
N ASN A 637 -17.78 5.93 44.70
CA ASN A 637 -16.52 6.66 44.49
C ASN A 637 -16.70 7.94 43.65
N ILE A 638 -17.67 7.93 42.72
CA ILE A 638 -18.03 9.12 41.94
C ILE A 638 -18.77 10.13 42.83
N ILE A 639 -19.67 9.65 43.69
CA ILE A 639 -20.39 10.51 44.65
C ILE A 639 -19.43 11.14 45.68
N ILE A 640 -18.47 10.38 46.21
CA ILE A 640 -17.46 10.91 47.15
C ILE A 640 -16.56 11.94 46.45
N GLY A 641 -16.14 11.70 45.21
CA GLY A 641 -15.35 12.66 44.42
C GLY A 641 -16.11 13.96 44.10
N SER A 642 -17.39 13.87 43.76
CA SER A 642 -18.24 15.04 43.48
C SER A 642 -18.55 15.84 44.75
N ILE A 643 -18.75 15.18 45.90
CA ILE A 643 -18.96 15.86 47.18
C ILE A 643 -17.67 16.53 47.64
N ALA A 644 -16.52 15.85 47.56
CA ALA A 644 -15.22 16.43 47.91
C ALA A 644 -14.89 17.64 47.02
N GLY A 645 -15.16 17.56 45.72
CA GLY A 645 -14.99 18.68 44.79
C GLY A 645 -15.92 19.85 45.10
N ALA A 646 -17.20 19.60 45.39
CA ALA A 646 -18.15 20.66 45.74
C ALA A 646 -17.81 21.35 47.08
N VAL A 647 -17.34 20.59 48.07
CA VAL A 647 -16.88 21.15 49.36
C VAL A 647 -15.61 21.99 49.17
N LEU A 648 -14.68 21.56 48.32
CA LEU A 648 -13.47 22.33 48.03
C LEU A 648 -13.79 23.66 47.32
N VAL A 649 -14.70 23.64 46.35
CA VAL A 649 -15.16 24.85 45.65
C VAL A 649 -15.90 25.78 46.62
N ALA A 650 -16.77 25.25 47.48
CA ALA A 650 -17.46 26.04 48.49
C ALA A 650 -16.49 26.67 49.51
N ALA A 651 -15.45 25.95 49.93
CA ALA A 651 -14.41 26.46 50.82
C ALA A 651 -13.59 27.59 50.18
N ILE A 652 -13.28 27.50 48.88
CA ILE A 652 -12.57 28.54 48.13
C ILE A 652 -13.46 29.78 47.95
N VAL A 653 -14.74 29.61 47.65
CA VAL A 653 -15.69 30.73 47.48
C VAL A 653 -15.95 31.43 48.82
N LEU A 654 -16.17 30.68 49.90
CA LEU A 654 -16.39 31.25 51.23
C LEU A 654 -15.11 31.87 51.81
N GLY A 655 -13.95 31.24 51.60
CA GLY A 655 -12.65 31.78 52.00
C GLY A 655 -12.27 33.05 51.23
N GLY A 656 -12.63 33.13 49.93
CA GLY A 656 -12.39 34.31 49.10
C GLY A 656 -13.25 35.53 49.47
N THR A 657 -14.44 35.32 50.00
CA THR A 657 -15.33 36.41 50.46
C THR A 657 -14.96 36.99 51.84
N GLY A 658 -14.04 36.35 52.58
CA GLY A 658 -13.63 36.79 53.92
C GLY A 658 -12.50 37.85 53.95
N TRP A 659 -11.87 38.15 52.81
CA TRP A 659 -10.74 39.10 52.70
C TRP A 659 -11.11 40.39 51.96
N GLY A 660 -12.38 40.80 52.03
CA GLY A 660 -12.91 42.01 51.38
C GLY A 660 -13.52 43.05 52.32
N PHE A 661 -13.31 42.96 53.64
CA PHE A 661 -13.66 44.04 54.58
C PHE A 661 -12.57 44.21 55.65
N LYS A 662 -11.57 45.02 55.33
CA LYS A 662 -11.00 46.00 56.25
C LYS A 662 -10.40 47.16 55.48
#